data_AF-A0A0D7AUX3-F1
#
_entry.id   AF-A0A0D7AUX3-F1
#
_cell.length_a   1.000
_cell.length_b   1.000
_cell.length_c   1.000
_cell.angle_alpha   90.00
_cell.angle_beta   90.00
_cell.angle_gamma   90.00
#
_symmetry.space_group_name_H-M   'P 1'
#
loop_
_entity.id
_entity.type
_entity.pdbx_description
1 polymer ?
#
loop_
_entity_poly.entity_id
_entity_poly.type
_entity_poly.pdbx_seq_one_letter_code
_entity_poly.pdbx_strand_id
1 'polypeptide(L)'
;MSTTFQSSPPQWQGADERFPEGRLGARFGPLVVSTPNASVMYAPLYDQDITVRMRKGYHFGLHDPFSHPQPHHGPTRYLMCVPAPTKTGENAILFLGLRERKEWEPRYGDGAVTGLGSIIPELVDALVKRGTQLVDEVDMFSEDITAGRIPGVQAEVPNERVKKFKWYLKFYLRTVAQEGSFDDCELRWSCARRLQLEICAYIKYFRTYRALFHDLPLIPRPTDDTLMGCITNNYVVATEVYTVGLPVWFVYKGLGCRPTDFRRFLNEKETQDIMHASFIPPRPVQMGSSPSSDHRFLSLRHHPLALLLWQGKADDPRRFTVMTQVFRGEKQAVSSRLPPVAPILSSRSTSASTSASALTAASTSTAHHTTPSAPVAAQASSKRTRVDSSGGLSHKKAKKTRAMGSNSQGASQSEPQAAAARSRFDEPLDQQQLLPAPIRVILRAQASVKQELNMHPNARAIMAKLPGLDPHYSGFVVPDGSQIASMTMSATQAGAIVNSIRFRTLWHYRARSIMSPVYSVELVKAQVWRSVIGLDVLGFRTAQDDSPTTSTAQDKKPTTSKRHGQSAQDKRDAALDALNKTMEASGIQMSLEPGDVRKSRAVWQGVTIEYNTTLPSRYICRSVLWELYELNFRSEFLLADFFLYDWDREAQKPASKEISPGERRLLLCEWMEYWDGDVVPEDSLYGAEPTGFASPHRASHARATLSFLRAMSSWTGIGQVPEGLEDEATRIEAEGQQATDAMVDAWEEAVWQHYIKAYFKLFGRPPTVPRIMPARD
;
A
#
# COMPACT_ATOMS: atom_id res chain seq x y z
N MET A 1 26.96 -16.86 18.86
CA MET A 1 28.43 -16.88 18.93
C MET A 1 28.91 -15.45 18.91
N SER A 2 29.69 -15.01 19.90
CA SER A 2 30.34 -13.69 19.83
C SER A 2 31.42 -13.79 18.75
N THR A 3 31.24 -13.10 17.63
CA THR A 3 32.20 -13.10 16.51
C THR A 3 33.45 -12.36 16.95
N THR A 4 34.48 -13.09 17.37
CA THR A 4 35.81 -12.56 17.60
C THR A 4 36.41 -12.13 16.27
N PHE A 5 36.64 -10.83 16.10
CA PHE A 5 37.41 -10.31 14.97
C PHE A 5 38.82 -10.89 15.00
N GLN A 6 39.31 -11.32 13.84
CA GLN A 6 40.73 -11.63 13.68
C GLN A 6 41.56 -10.37 13.88
N SER A 7 42.71 -10.52 14.53
CA SER A 7 43.63 -9.42 14.84
C SER A 7 44.68 -9.21 13.76
N SER A 8 44.98 -10.22 12.95
CA SER A 8 45.98 -10.14 11.89
C SER A 8 45.34 -9.83 10.53
N PRO A 9 46.00 -9.02 9.69
CA PRO A 9 45.53 -8.76 8.33
C PRO A 9 45.57 -10.04 7.47
N PRO A 10 44.62 -10.21 6.53
CA PRO A 10 44.59 -11.37 5.64
C PRO A 10 45.71 -11.32 4.61
N GLN A 11 46.21 -12.48 4.18
CA GLN A 11 47.04 -12.60 2.98
C GLN A 11 46.27 -13.37 1.91
N TRP A 12 45.96 -12.70 0.79
CA TRP A 12 45.09 -13.27 -0.22
C TRP A 12 45.86 -14.15 -1.20
N GLN A 13 45.42 -15.39 -1.35
CA GLN A 13 46.02 -16.32 -2.31
C GLN A 13 45.93 -15.74 -3.73
N GLY A 14 47.06 -15.60 -4.43
CA GLY A 14 47.09 -15.07 -5.80
C GLY A 14 46.96 -13.54 -5.92
N ALA A 15 46.99 -12.80 -4.80
CA ALA A 15 47.20 -11.35 -4.85
C ALA A 15 48.63 -10.99 -5.29
N ASP A 16 48.83 -9.74 -5.71
CA ASP A 16 50.17 -9.20 -6.00
C ASP A 16 51.04 -9.34 -4.76
N GLU A 17 52.19 -9.99 -4.86
CA GLU A 17 53.11 -10.24 -3.75
C GLU A 17 53.57 -8.94 -3.06
N ARG A 18 53.52 -7.80 -3.78
CA ARG A 18 53.83 -6.48 -3.23
C ARG A 18 52.71 -5.90 -2.36
N PHE A 19 51.49 -6.40 -2.53
CA PHE A 19 50.29 -5.91 -1.84
C PHE A 19 49.47 -7.09 -1.27
N PRO A 20 50.07 -7.89 -0.38
CA PRO A 20 49.49 -9.15 0.08
C PRO A 20 48.19 -8.97 0.87
N GLU A 21 47.97 -7.79 1.48
CA GLU A 21 46.76 -7.49 2.26
C GLU A 21 45.57 -7.04 1.39
N GLY A 22 45.81 -6.74 0.11
CA GLY A 22 44.76 -6.56 -0.89
C GLY A 22 44.94 -5.34 -1.81
N ARG A 23 43.96 -5.18 -2.70
CA ARG A 23 43.92 -4.10 -3.68
C ARG A 23 43.60 -2.75 -3.04
N LEU A 24 42.62 -2.72 -2.14
CA LEU A 24 42.25 -1.50 -1.41
C LEU A 24 42.15 -1.77 0.10
N GLY A 25 42.61 -0.80 0.88
CA GLY A 25 42.48 -0.77 2.34
C GLY A 25 41.94 0.57 2.83
N ALA A 26 41.19 0.55 3.94
CA ALA A 26 40.68 1.75 4.59
C ALA A 26 40.48 1.51 6.09
N ARG A 27 40.74 2.54 6.91
CA ARG A 27 40.50 2.50 8.36
C ARG A 27 39.28 3.34 8.73
N PHE A 28 38.35 2.72 9.48
CA PHE A 28 37.14 3.35 10.01
C PHE A 28 37.15 3.20 11.53
N GLY A 29 37.81 4.14 12.21
CA GLY A 29 38.06 4.03 13.65
C GLY A 29 38.92 2.81 14.00
N PRO A 30 38.48 1.89 14.89
CA PRO A 30 39.25 0.69 15.25
C PRO A 30 39.21 -0.42 14.20
N LEU A 31 38.31 -0.31 13.22
CA LEU A 31 38.12 -1.31 12.18
C LEU A 31 38.94 -0.98 10.93
N VAL A 32 39.48 -2.02 10.30
CA VAL A 32 40.05 -1.93 8.97
C VAL A 32 39.20 -2.76 8.02
N VAL A 33 38.94 -2.19 6.85
CA VAL A 33 38.28 -2.86 5.73
C VAL A 33 39.32 -3.08 4.65
N SER A 34 39.48 -4.33 4.24
CA SER A 34 40.34 -4.76 3.13
C SER A 34 39.50 -5.35 2.03
N THR A 35 39.89 -5.13 0.77
CA THR A 35 39.33 -5.87 -0.36
C THR A 35 40.44 -6.34 -1.28
N PRO A 36 40.50 -7.64 -1.62
CA PRO A 36 41.51 -8.15 -2.54
C PRO A 36 41.25 -7.74 -3.98
N ASN A 37 39.99 -7.44 -4.33
CA ASN A 37 39.55 -7.57 -5.72
C ASN A 37 38.62 -6.45 -6.20
N ALA A 38 37.93 -5.74 -5.31
CA ALA A 38 37.06 -4.63 -5.68
C ALA A 38 37.83 -3.33 -6.00
N SER A 39 37.24 -2.51 -6.86
CA SER A 39 37.77 -1.20 -7.27
C SER A 39 37.29 -0.02 -6.41
N VAL A 40 36.33 -0.25 -5.52
CA VAL A 40 35.74 0.76 -4.63
C VAL A 40 35.69 0.24 -3.18
N MET A 41 35.73 1.17 -2.23
CA MET A 41 35.64 0.93 -0.79
C MET A 41 34.23 1.27 -0.26
N TYR A 42 33.75 0.48 0.69
CA TYR A 42 32.49 0.75 1.39
C TYR A 42 32.71 0.87 2.90
N ALA A 43 31.85 1.63 3.57
CA ALA A 43 31.87 1.71 5.03
C ALA A 43 31.49 0.34 5.63
N PRO A 44 32.17 -0.11 6.71
CA PRO A 44 31.81 -1.35 7.37
C PRO A 44 30.43 -1.21 8.03
N LEU A 45 29.61 -2.25 7.93
CA LEU A 45 28.33 -2.34 8.63
C LEU A 45 28.43 -3.08 9.97
N TYR A 46 29.59 -3.68 10.28
CA TYR A 46 29.82 -4.42 11.52
C TYR A 46 30.12 -3.51 12.72
N ASP A 47 29.93 -4.05 13.93
CA ASP A 47 30.24 -3.40 15.23
C ASP A 47 29.39 -2.16 15.56
N GLN A 48 28.28 -1.96 14.86
CA GLN A 48 27.35 -0.87 15.10
C GLN A 48 25.92 -1.41 15.15
N ASP A 49 25.15 -0.94 16.13
CA ASP A 49 23.69 -1.04 16.06
C ASP A 49 23.19 -0.11 14.97
N ILE A 50 22.45 -0.67 14.03
CA ILE A 50 21.87 0.09 12.92
C ILE A 50 20.39 0.34 13.17
N THR A 51 19.88 1.43 12.60
CA THR A 51 18.45 1.73 12.56
C THR A 51 17.96 1.71 11.12
N VAL A 52 16.97 0.87 10.86
CA VAL A 52 16.33 0.82 9.54
C VAL A 52 15.18 1.82 9.52
N ARG A 53 15.26 2.75 8.59
CA ARG A 53 14.28 3.81 8.31
C ARG A 53 14.22 4.02 6.80
N MET A 54 13.04 4.38 6.32
CA MET A 54 12.85 4.77 4.92
C MET A 54 13.66 6.03 4.58
N ARG A 55 14.35 6.01 3.45
CA ARG A 55 15.10 7.15 2.89
C ARG A 55 14.29 7.83 1.79
N LYS A 56 14.70 9.03 1.38
CA LYS A 56 14.12 9.66 0.17
C LYS A 56 14.32 8.75 -1.03
N GLY A 57 13.30 8.56 -1.86
CA GLY A 57 13.33 7.55 -2.94
C GLY A 57 12.85 6.16 -2.52
N TYR A 58 12.15 6.05 -1.39
CA TYR A 58 11.54 4.81 -0.88
C TYR A 58 12.46 3.59 -0.85
N HIS A 59 13.69 3.77 -0.36
CA HIS A 59 14.67 2.70 -0.15
C HIS A 59 15.27 2.74 1.27
N PHE A 60 16.12 1.77 1.64
CA PHE A 60 16.66 1.65 3.00
C PHE A 60 18.12 2.09 3.17
N GLY A 61 18.64 2.88 2.23
CA GLY A 61 20.02 3.40 2.27
C GLY A 61 21.07 2.29 2.28
N LEU A 62 22.08 2.41 3.15
CA LEU A 62 23.18 1.42 3.26
C LEU A 62 22.71 0.03 3.76
N HIS A 63 21.52 -0.05 4.34
CA HIS A 63 20.95 -1.32 4.83
C HIS A 63 20.17 -2.06 3.74
N ASP A 64 20.02 -1.43 2.58
CA ASP A 64 19.34 -1.99 1.44
C ASP A 64 20.32 -2.84 0.59
N PRO A 65 20.09 -4.15 0.40
CA PRO A 65 20.96 -4.98 -0.42
C PRO A 65 21.03 -4.55 -1.88
N PHE A 66 20.08 -3.73 -2.34
CA PHE A 66 20.03 -3.23 -3.70
C PHE A 66 20.76 -1.90 -3.89
N SER A 67 21.25 -1.33 -2.79
CA SER A 67 21.99 -0.06 -2.80
C SER A 67 23.43 -0.22 -2.31
N HIS A 68 23.70 -1.21 -1.44
CA HIS A 68 25.00 -1.35 -0.79
C HIS A 68 25.33 -2.83 -0.52
N PRO A 69 26.61 -3.23 -0.54
CA PRO A 69 27.01 -4.58 -0.12
C PRO A 69 26.57 -4.87 1.31
N GLN A 70 26.03 -6.06 1.55
CA GLN A 70 25.51 -6.44 2.86
C GLN A 70 26.46 -7.41 3.59
N PRO A 71 26.39 -7.47 4.93
CA PRO A 71 26.97 -8.57 5.70
C PRO A 71 26.57 -9.92 5.12
N HIS A 72 27.55 -10.79 4.91
CA HIS A 72 27.31 -12.13 4.40
C HIS A 72 26.44 -12.92 5.41
N HIS A 73 25.40 -13.56 4.89
CA HIS A 73 24.50 -14.41 5.66
C HIS A 73 24.08 -15.61 4.82
N GLY A 74 24.24 -16.83 5.36
CA GLY A 74 24.08 -18.10 4.62
C GLY A 74 22.76 -18.21 3.84
N PRO A 75 21.59 -18.12 4.52
CA PRO A 75 20.28 -18.16 3.87
C PRO A 75 20.01 -17.08 2.80
N THR A 76 20.79 -16.00 2.78
CA THR A 76 20.64 -14.88 1.85
C THR A 76 21.90 -14.65 1.01
N ARG A 77 22.70 -15.71 0.79
CA ARG A 77 23.93 -15.67 -0.02
C ARG A 77 23.71 -15.06 -1.39
N TYR A 78 22.60 -15.36 -2.06
CA TYR A 78 22.28 -14.80 -3.38
C TYR A 78 22.30 -13.25 -3.43
N LEU A 79 22.13 -12.54 -2.31
CA LEU A 79 22.19 -11.08 -2.30
C LEU A 79 23.55 -10.50 -2.73
N MET A 80 24.64 -11.27 -2.65
CA MET A 80 25.94 -10.82 -3.18
C MET A 80 25.98 -10.76 -4.71
N CYS A 81 25.04 -11.45 -5.37
CA CYS A 81 24.86 -11.46 -6.83
C CYS A 81 23.87 -10.40 -7.31
N VAL A 82 23.43 -9.47 -6.44
CA VAL A 82 22.63 -8.33 -6.87
C VAL A 82 23.44 -7.49 -7.85
N PRO A 83 22.88 -7.08 -9.01
CA PRO A 83 23.58 -6.18 -9.91
C PRO A 83 24.04 -4.91 -9.17
N ALA A 84 25.24 -4.43 -9.46
CA ALA A 84 25.74 -3.19 -8.89
C ALA A 84 25.07 -1.98 -9.57
N PRO A 85 24.85 -0.87 -8.83
CA PRO A 85 24.41 0.41 -9.37
C PRO A 85 25.10 0.81 -10.68
N THR A 86 24.35 0.90 -11.78
CA THR A 86 24.87 1.24 -13.12
C THR A 86 24.00 2.27 -13.84
N LYS A 87 24.61 3.08 -14.70
CA LYS A 87 23.92 4.00 -15.63
C LYS A 87 23.78 3.43 -17.04
N THR A 88 24.37 2.27 -17.33
CA THR A 88 24.44 1.69 -18.66
C THR A 88 23.96 0.24 -18.66
N GLY A 89 23.57 -0.26 -19.84
CA GLY A 89 23.08 -1.61 -20.03
C GLY A 89 21.61 -1.79 -19.64
N GLU A 90 21.14 -3.04 -19.76
CA GLU A 90 19.74 -3.43 -19.54
C GLU A 90 19.24 -3.18 -18.11
N ASN A 91 20.14 -3.22 -17.12
CA ASN A 91 19.78 -3.03 -15.72
C ASN A 91 19.77 -1.56 -15.29
N ALA A 92 20.13 -0.61 -16.18
CA ALA A 92 20.17 0.82 -15.83
C ALA A 92 18.81 1.34 -15.32
N ILE A 93 17.70 0.88 -15.91
CA ILE A 93 16.34 1.26 -15.49
C ILE A 93 16.04 0.83 -14.06
N LEU A 94 16.63 -0.28 -13.59
CA LEU A 94 16.46 -0.80 -12.23
C LEU A 94 17.12 0.08 -11.17
N PHE A 95 17.88 1.07 -11.61
CA PHE A 95 18.56 1.99 -10.71
C PHE A 95 18.16 3.46 -10.88
N LEU A 96 17.27 3.77 -11.82
CA LEU A 96 16.77 5.11 -12.03
C LEU A 96 15.82 5.51 -10.87
N GLY A 97 16.26 6.40 -9.99
CA GLY A 97 15.39 7.07 -9.02
C GLY A 97 14.56 8.18 -9.68
N LEU A 98 13.30 8.36 -9.23
CA LEU A 98 12.47 9.48 -9.68
C LEU A 98 12.99 10.78 -9.02
N ARG A 99 13.25 11.82 -9.81
CA ARG A 99 13.86 13.08 -9.38
C ARG A 99 12.77 14.14 -9.16
N GLU A 100 12.37 14.34 -7.90
CA GLU A 100 11.61 15.52 -7.44
C GLU A 100 10.45 15.91 -8.39
N ARG A 101 9.63 14.91 -8.78
CA ARG A 101 8.45 15.01 -9.67
C ARG A 101 8.70 15.30 -11.16
N LYS A 102 9.94 15.31 -11.66
CA LYS A 102 10.20 15.52 -13.09
C LYS A 102 9.71 14.36 -13.96
N GLU A 103 9.80 13.15 -13.44
CA GLU A 103 9.40 11.90 -14.10
C GLU A 103 7.98 11.46 -13.72
N TRP A 104 7.20 12.37 -13.16
CA TRP A 104 5.82 12.14 -12.74
C TRP A 104 4.93 13.24 -13.30
N GLU A 105 3.93 12.84 -14.06
CA GLU A 105 3.01 13.74 -14.72
C GLU A 105 1.73 13.87 -13.89
N PRO A 106 1.41 15.07 -13.36
CA PRO A 106 0.11 15.30 -12.76
C PRO A 106 -0.96 15.15 -13.84
N ARG A 107 -1.98 14.31 -13.61
CA ARG A 107 -3.01 14.04 -14.62
C ARG A 107 -3.95 15.22 -14.85
N TYR A 108 -3.96 16.19 -13.92
CA TYR A 108 -4.84 17.35 -13.94
C TYR A 108 -4.04 18.60 -13.57
N GLY A 109 -3.44 19.25 -14.58
CA GLY A 109 -2.78 20.55 -14.44
C GLY A 109 -3.74 21.73 -14.29
N ASP A 110 -5.06 21.50 -14.34
CA ASP A 110 -6.11 22.51 -14.47
C ASP A 110 -7.36 22.29 -13.57
N GLY A 111 -7.36 21.31 -12.66
CA GLY A 111 -8.58 20.85 -11.97
C GLY A 111 -8.53 20.73 -10.43
N ALA A 112 -9.72 20.53 -9.83
CA ALA A 112 -10.02 20.31 -8.41
C ALA A 112 -9.28 19.17 -7.69
N VAL A 113 -8.73 18.20 -8.39
CA VAL A 113 -7.99 17.10 -7.77
C VAL A 113 -6.52 17.28 -8.08
N THR A 114 -5.81 17.92 -7.16
CA THR A 114 -4.35 18.03 -7.20
C THR A 114 -3.71 16.86 -6.45
N GLY A 115 -2.45 16.58 -6.76
CA GLY A 115 -1.65 15.56 -6.05
C GLY A 115 -1.75 14.13 -6.60
N LEU A 116 -2.54 13.89 -7.65
CA LEU A 116 -2.61 12.61 -8.37
C LEU A 116 -2.00 12.70 -9.77
N GLY A 117 -1.35 11.62 -10.19
CA GLY A 117 -0.63 11.55 -11.47
C GLY A 117 -0.04 10.17 -11.69
N SER A 118 0.71 10.03 -12.77
CA SER A 118 1.36 8.78 -13.17
C SER A 118 2.84 9.01 -13.45
N ILE A 119 3.63 7.94 -13.40
CA ILE A 119 5.00 7.98 -13.91
C ILE A 119 4.92 8.13 -15.43
N ILE A 120 5.85 8.89 -16.00
CA ILE A 120 5.97 9.09 -17.45
C ILE A 120 5.93 7.73 -18.18
N PRO A 121 5.07 7.54 -19.20
CA PRO A 121 4.86 6.26 -19.87
C PRO A 121 6.14 5.61 -20.39
N GLU A 122 7.08 6.38 -20.93
CA GLU A 122 8.34 5.86 -21.47
C GLU A 122 9.19 5.12 -20.42
N LEU A 123 9.16 5.59 -19.16
CA LEU A 123 9.86 4.95 -18.06
C LEU A 123 9.13 3.71 -17.56
N VAL A 124 7.81 3.76 -17.51
CA VAL A 124 6.95 2.62 -17.19
C VAL A 124 7.20 1.51 -18.22
N ASP A 125 7.15 1.81 -19.51
CA ASP A 125 7.38 0.86 -20.60
C ASP A 125 8.78 0.23 -20.52
N ALA A 126 9.80 1.04 -20.23
CA ALA A 126 11.17 0.53 -20.07
C ALA A 126 11.28 -0.45 -18.88
N LEU A 127 10.65 -0.13 -17.74
CA LEU A 127 10.66 -0.98 -16.55
C LEU A 127 9.82 -2.24 -16.74
N VAL A 128 8.66 -2.13 -17.38
CA VAL A 128 7.76 -3.25 -17.71
C VAL A 128 8.44 -4.18 -18.71
N LYS A 129 9.09 -3.65 -19.75
CA LYS A 129 9.86 -4.45 -20.70
C LYS A 129 10.92 -5.29 -20.00
N ARG A 130 11.73 -4.70 -19.11
CA ARG A 130 12.74 -5.45 -18.37
C ARG A 130 12.11 -6.49 -17.43
N GLY A 131 11.01 -6.14 -16.77
CA GLY A 131 10.30 -7.05 -15.89
C GLY A 131 9.69 -8.25 -16.63
N THR A 132 9.12 -8.05 -17.82
CA THR A 132 8.60 -9.15 -18.65
C THR A 132 9.72 -10.11 -19.07
N GLN A 133 10.87 -9.59 -19.49
CA GLN A 133 12.05 -10.43 -19.77
C GLN A 133 12.46 -11.26 -18.54
N LEU A 134 12.42 -10.67 -17.34
CA LEU A 134 12.72 -11.40 -16.11
C LEU A 134 11.67 -12.46 -15.76
N VAL A 135 10.40 -12.26 -16.11
CA VAL A 135 9.38 -13.31 -15.99
C VAL A 135 9.74 -14.50 -16.88
N ASP A 136 10.18 -14.26 -18.11
CA ASP A 136 10.61 -15.33 -19.03
C ASP A 136 11.87 -16.04 -18.50
N GLU A 137 12.84 -15.29 -17.97
CA GLU A 137 14.04 -15.85 -17.34
C GLU A 137 13.70 -16.72 -16.11
N VAL A 138 12.70 -16.33 -15.32
CA VAL A 138 12.18 -17.10 -14.18
C VAL A 138 11.55 -18.41 -14.65
N ASP A 139 10.75 -18.37 -15.71
CA ASP A 139 10.11 -19.57 -16.28
C ASP A 139 11.17 -20.55 -16.79
N MET A 140 12.15 -20.05 -17.56
CA MET A 140 13.30 -20.86 -17.99
C MET A 140 14.07 -21.44 -16.79
N PHE A 141 14.25 -20.67 -15.72
CA PHE A 141 14.93 -21.15 -14.51
C PHE A 141 14.14 -22.26 -13.81
N SER A 142 12.82 -22.15 -13.72
CA SER A 142 11.95 -23.21 -13.20
C SER A 142 12.00 -24.47 -14.06
N GLU A 143 12.02 -24.33 -15.38
CA GLU A 143 12.17 -25.45 -16.30
C GLU A 143 13.54 -26.12 -16.16
N ASP A 144 14.62 -25.34 -16.05
CA ASP A 144 15.98 -25.87 -15.85
C ASP A 144 16.10 -26.70 -14.56
N ILE A 145 15.49 -26.23 -13.46
CA ILE A 145 15.44 -26.98 -12.20
C ILE A 145 14.66 -28.28 -12.39
N THR A 146 13.48 -28.20 -12.99
CA THR A 146 12.60 -29.37 -13.20
C THR A 146 13.26 -30.41 -14.12
N ALA A 147 13.97 -29.96 -15.14
CA ALA A 147 14.71 -30.80 -16.07
C ALA A 147 16.06 -31.30 -15.50
N GLY A 148 16.44 -30.91 -14.28
CA GLY A 148 17.70 -31.31 -13.66
C GLY A 148 18.95 -30.69 -14.30
N ARG A 149 18.80 -29.63 -15.11
CA ARG A 149 19.92 -28.93 -15.78
C ARG A 149 20.80 -28.14 -14.81
N ILE A 150 20.31 -27.89 -13.59
CA ILE A 150 21.07 -27.24 -12.50
C ILE A 150 21.19 -28.22 -11.31
N PRO A 151 22.25 -29.03 -11.25
CA PRO A 151 22.36 -30.12 -10.27
C PRO A 151 22.26 -29.66 -8.80
N GLY A 152 21.47 -30.38 -8.01
CA GLY A 152 21.30 -30.16 -6.57
C GLY A 152 20.44 -28.96 -6.16
N VAL A 153 19.95 -28.15 -7.11
CA VAL A 153 19.17 -26.93 -6.81
C VAL A 153 17.75 -27.23 -6.37
N GLN A 154 17.14 -28.31 -6.86
CA GLN A 154 15.74 -28.66 -6.56
C GLN A 154 15.46 -28.81 -5.05
N ALA A 155 16.45 -29.25 -4.27
CA ALA A 155 16.32 -29.39 -2.81
C ALA A 155 16.42 -28.04 -2.06
N GLU A 156 17.07 -27.04 -2.67
CA GLU A 156 17.37 -25.74 -2.03
C GLU A 156 16.42 -24.62 -2.46
N VAL A 157 15.77 -24.77 -3.62
CA VAL A 157 14.86 -23.77 -4.19
C VAL A 157 13.42 -24.25 -4.04
N PRO A 158 12.66 -23.72 -3.07
CA PRO A 158 11.24 -24.04 -2.97
C PRO A 158 10.51 -23.49 -4.21
N ASN A 159 9.80 -24.35 -4.94
CA ASN A 159 8.97 -23.93 -6.08
C ASN A 159 8.03 -22.77 -5.75
N GLU A 160 7.51 -22.74 -4.52
CA GLU A 160 6.64 -21.67 -4.02
C GLU A 160 7.32 -20.30 -3.99
N ARG A 161 8.65 -20.23 -3.76
CA ARG A 161 9.37 -18.96 -3.78
C ARG A 161 9.44 -18.39 -5.20
N VAL A 162 9.74 -19.24 -6.19
CA VAL A 162 9.85 -18.83 -7.59
C VAL A 162 8.48 -18.40 -8.14
N LYS A 163 7.42 -19.14 -7.80
CA LYS A 163 6.04 -18.73 -8.10
C LYS A 163 5.70 -17.38 -7.48
N LYS A 164 6.03 -17.17 -6.20
CA LYS A 164 5.83 -15.87 -5.52
C LYS A 164 6.58 -14.75 -6.24
N PHE A 165 7.84 -14.94 -6.63
CA PHE A 165 8.60 -13.93 -7.39
C PHE A 165 7.91 -13.55 -8.70
N LYS A 166 7.53 -14.53 -9.52
CA LYS A 166 6.81 -14.29 -10.78
C LYS A 166 5.51 -13.52 -10.56
N TRP A 167 4.74 -13.96 -9.57
CA TRP A 167 3.45 -13.37 -9.25
C TRP A 167 3.57 -11.92 -8.78
N TYR A 168 4.43 -11.65 -7.80
CA TYR A 168 4.68 -10.29 -7.32
C TYR A 168 5.25 -9.38 -8.40
N LEU A 169 6.11 -9.91 -9.27
CA LEU A 169 6.67 -9.14 -10.37
C LEU A 169 5.56 -8.69 -11.32
N LYS A 170 4.72 -9.61 -11.78
CA LYS A 170 3.55 -9.26 -12.61
C LYS A 170 2.66 -8.23 -11.94
N PHE A 171 2.41 -8.36 -10.63
CA PHE A 171 1.63 -7.39 -9.87
C PHE A 171 2.26 -5.99 -9.89
N TYR A 172 3.55 -5.86 -9.52
CA TYR A 172 4.20 -4.56 -9.50
C TYR A 172 4.34 -3.93 -10.89
N LEU A 173 4.53 -4.74 -11.94
CA LEU A 173 4.56 -4.25 -13.32
C LEU A 173 3.20 -3.70 -13.78
N ARG A 174 2.07 -4.30 -13.35
CA ARG A 174 0.75 -3.72 -13.63
C ARG A 174 0.52 -2.43 -12.84
N THR A 175 0.92 -2.42 -11.57
CA THR A 175 0.61 -1.29 -10.68
C THR A 175 1.51 -0.09 -10.84
N VAL A 176 2.69 -0.22 -11.44
CA VAL A 176 3.60 0.93 -11.65
C VAL A 176 3.06 1.95 -12.65
N ALA A 177 2.21 1.52 -13.59
CA ALA A 177 1.53 2.38 -14.56
C ALA A 177 0.33 3.12 -13.96
N GLN A 178 -0.20 2.64 -12.84
CA GLN A 178 -1.44 3.16 -12.27
C GLN A 178 -1.23 4.51 -11.57
N GLU A 179 -2.24 5.35 -11.65
CA GLU A 179 -2.25 6.68 -11.05
C GLU A 179 -2.22 6.63 -9.52
N GLY A 180 -1.55 7.60 -8.91
CA GLY A 180 -1.50 7.77 -7.46
C GLY A 180 -0.80 9.05 -7.05
N SER A 181 -0.59 9.21 -5.74
CA SER A 181 0.31 10.26 -5.26
C SER A 181 1.72 10.03 -5.79
N PHE A 182 2.54 11.09 -5.85
CA PHE A 182 3.96 10.93 -6.21
C PHE A 182 4.64 9.89 -5.31
N ASP A 183 4.38 9.97 -4.01
CA ASP A 183 4.90 9.10 -2.97
C ASP A 183 4.51 7.62 -3.19
N ASP A 184 3.25 7.35 -3.56
CA ASP A 184 2.78 6.00 -3.87
C ASP A 184 3.34 5.47 -5.19
N CYS A 185 3.47 6.33 -6.20
CA CYS A 185 4.11 5.99 -7.46
C CYS A 185 5.58 5.64 -7.24
N GLU A 186 6.31 6.45 -6.47
CA GLU A 186 7.72 6.23 -6.15
C GLU A 186 7.93 4.96 -5.31
N LEU A 187 7.03 4.67 -4.36
CA LEU A 187 7.05 3.42 -3.61
C LEU A 187 6.84 2.20 -4.53
N ARG A 188 5.81 2.21 -5.38
CA ARG A 188 5.55 1.11 -6.33
C ARG A 188 6.70 0.91 -7.32
N TRP A 189 7.26 2.02 -7.83
CA TRP A 189 8.46 2.03 -8.66
C TRP A 189 9.65 1.38 -7.96
N SER A 190 9.90 1.76 -6.69
CA SER A 190 10.96 1.18 -5.87
C SER A 190 10.75 -0.31 -5.61
N CYS A 191 9.52 -0.73 -5.28
CA CYS A 191 9.15 -2.14 -5.09
C CYS A 191 9.43 -2.98 -6.35
N ALA A 192 8.98 -2.50 -7.51
CA ALA A 192 9.15 -3.17 -8.79
C ALA A 192 10.63 -3.38 -9.10
N ARG A 193 11.45 -2.32 -8.99
CA ARG A 193 12.89 -2.37 -9.24
C ARG A 193 13.61 -3.30 -8.27
N ARG A 194 13.26 -3.22 -6.99
CA ARG A 194 13.82 -4.06 -5.93
C ARG A 194 13.61 -5.54 -6.22
N LEU A 195 12.36 -5.91 -6.53
CA LEU A 195 12.01 -7.29 -6.81
C LEU A 195 12.73 -7.81 -8.06
N GLN A 196 12.82 -7.00 -9.12
CA GLN A 196 13.58 -7.35 -10.32
C GLN A 196 15.05 -7.61 -10.01
N LEU A 197 15.70 -6.75 -9.22
CA LEU A 197 17.08 -6.95 -8.79
C LEU A 197 17.27 -8.20 -7.92
N GLU A 198 16.30 -8.52 -7.06
CA GLU A 198 16.33 -9.74 -6.24
C GLU A 198 16.24 -10.99 -7.11
N ILE A 199 15.34 -10.99 -8.11
CA ILE A 199 15.17 -12.09 -9.05
C ILE A 199 16.45 -12.30 -9.87
N CYS A 200 17.05 -11.23 -10.40
CA CYS A 200 18.35 -11.27 -11.09
C CYS A 200 19.41 -11.96 -10.21
N ALA A 201 19.54 -11.51 -8.96
CA ALA A 201 20.52 -12.02 -8.02
C ALA A 201 20.29 -13.51 -7.70
N TYR A 202 19.04 -13.89 -7.51
CA TYR A 202 18.62 -15.25 -7.19
C TYR A 202 18.95 -16.21 -8.33
N ILE A 203 18.52 -15.90 -9.56
CA ILE A 203 18.80 -16.72 -10.74
C ILE A 203 20.32 -16.82 -10.96
N LYS A 204 21.04 -15.70 -10.92
CA LYS A 204 22.50 -15.66 -11.14
C LYS A 204 23.25 -16.50 -10.12
N TYR A 205 22.87 -16.42 -8.84
CA TYR A 205 23.48 -17.23 -7.79
C TYR A 205 23.31 -18.72 -8.07
N PHE A 206 22.09 -19.20 -8.30
CA PHE A 206 21.83 -20.63 -8.50
C PHE A 206 22.39 -21.17 -9.81
N ARG A 207 22.36 -20.39 -10.90
CA ARG A 207 22.89 -20.82 -12.20
C ARG A 207 24.41 -20.79 -12.29
N THR A 208 25.06 -19.83 -11.63
CA THR A 208 26.51 -19.59 -11.81
C THR A 208 27.31 -19.84 -10.54
N TYR A 209 26.98 -19.15 -9.45
CA TYR A 209 27.89 -19.08 -8.30
C TYR A 209 27.73 -20.23 -7.31
N ARG A 210 26.54 -20.83 -7.17
CA ARG A 210 26.30 -21.93 -6.23
C ARG A 210 27.26 -23.10 -6.48
N ALA A 211 27.41 -23.52 -7.73
CA ALA A 211 28.34 -24.60 -8.09
C ALA A 211 29.79 -24.25 -7.73
N LEU A 212 30.20 -23.00 -7.94
CA LEU A 212 31.55 -22.52 -7.60
C LEU A 212 31.80 -22.48 -6.10
N PHE A 213 30.77 -22.29 -5.26
CA PHE A 213 30.91 -22.41 -3.81
C PHE A 213 30.98 -23.86 -3.32
N HIS A 214 30.46 -24.83 -4.10
CA HIS A 214 30.61 -26.25 -3.78
C HIS A 214 31.95 -26.81 -4.23
N ASP A 215 32.44 -26.35 -5.39
CA ASP A 215 33.72 -26.73 -5.96
C ASP A 215 34.56 -25.46 -6.18
N LEU A 216 35.25 -25.04 -5.12
CA LEU A 216 36.01 -23.80 -5.11
C LEU A 216 37.16 -23.88 -6.14
N PRO A 217 37.27 -22.91 -7.05
CA PRO A 217 38.41 -22.82 -7.97
C PRO A 217 39.75 -22.84 -7.24
N LEU A 218 40.74 -23.56 -7.78
CA LEU A 218 42.11 -23.56 -7.23
C LEU A 218 42.79 -22.19 -7.32
N ILE A 219 42.42 -21.40 -8.33
CA ILE A 219 42.93 -20.05 -8.59
C ILE A 219 41.74 -19.09 -8.56
N PRO A 220 41.84 -17.95 -7.85
CA PRO A 220 40.78 -16.97 -7.82
C PRO A 220 40.37 -16.52 -9.22
N ARG A 221 39.05 -16.49 -9.46
CA ARG A 221 38.49 -16.02 -10.73
C ARG A 221 38.61 -14.51 -10.87
N PRO A 222 38.63 -13.98 -12.11
CA PRO A 222 38.47 -12.55 -12.35
C PRO A 222 37.22 -12.01 -11.66
N THR A 223 37.32 -10.79 -11.11
CA THR A 223 36.23 -10.18 -10.35
C THR A 223 35.12 -9.70 -11.26
N ASP A 224 33.89 -10.10 -10.96
CA ASP A 224 32.70 -9.56 -11.59
C ASP A 224 32.30 -8.24 -10.91
N ASP A 225 32.90 -7.15 -11.38
CA ASP A 225 32.63 -5.79 -10.88
C ASP A 225 31.19 -5.32 -11.16
N THR A 226 30.42 -6.05 -11.97
CA THR A 226 29.00 -5.76 -12.24
C THR A 226 28.08 -6.22 -11.12
N LEU A 227 28.59 -6.96 -10.13
CA LEU A 227 27.82 -7.47 -8.99
C LEU A 227 28.15 -6.74 -7.69
N MET A 228 27.18 -6.66 -6.78
CA MET A 228 27.29 -5.93 -5.53
C MET A 228 28.39 -6.50 -4.63
N GLY A 229 28.48 -7.83 -4.52
CA GLY A 229 29.39 -8.49 -3.58
C GLY A 229 28.89 -8.46 -2.13
N CYS A 230 29.76 -8.76 -1.17
CA CYS A 230 29.39 -8.78 0.25
C CYS A 230 30.49 -8.28 1.19
N ILE A 231 30.06 -7.87 2.39
CA ILE A 231 30.95 -7.53 3.51
C ILE A 231 30.98 -8.73 4.46
N THR A 232 32.14 -9.09 5.00
CA THR A 232 32.24 -10.19 5.98
C THR A 232 33.35 -9.94 6.99
N ASN A 233 33.19 -10.42 8.21
CA ASN A 233 34.26 -10.49 9.21
C ASN A 233 34.80 -11.92 9.39
N ASN A 234 34.35 -12.86 8.55
CA ASN A 234 34.84 -14.23 8.50
C ASN A 234 35.80 -14.38 7.32
N TYR A 235 37.07 -14.67 7.62
CA TYR A 235 38.13 -14.78 6.62
C TYR A 235 37.92 -15.96 5.65
N VAL A 236 37.37 -17.08 6.13
CA VAL A 236 37.07 -18.24 5.28
C VAL A 236 36.05 -17.85 4.21
N VAL A 237 34.94 -17.23 4.64
CA VAL A 237 33.92 -16.71 3.72
C VAL A 237 34.52 -15.68 2.77
N ALA A 238 35.39 -14.79 3.27
CA ALA A 238 36.01 -13.77 2.43
C ALA A 238 36.87 -14.39 1.33
N THR A 239 37.64 -15.42 1.68
CA THR A 239 38.46 -16.20 0.74
C THR A 239 37.59 -16.92 -0.28
N GLU A 240 36.52 -17.61 0.15
CA GLU A 240 35.59 -18.29 -0.76
C GLU A 240 34.98 -17.31 -1.79
N VAL A 241 34.45 -16.18 -1.32
CA VAL A 241 33.83 -15.15 -2.18
C VAL A 241 34.84 -14.54 -3.16
N TYR A 242 36.06 -14.26 -2.69
CA TYR A 242 37.16 -13.81 -3.55
C TYR A 242 37.51 -14.86 -4.61
N THR A 243 37.66 -16.12 -4.21
CA THR A 243 38.05 -17.22 -5.08
C THR A 243 37.05 -17.45 -6.22
N VAL A 244 35.73 -17.32 -5.94
CA VAL A 244 34.71 -17.45 -6.98
C VAL A 244 34.56 -16.20 -7.87
N GLY A 245 35.33 -15.14 -7.61
CA GLY A 245 35.35 -13.92 -8.42
C GLY A 245 34.25 -12.91 -8.07
N LEU A 246 33.72 -12.93 -6.85
CA LEU A 246 32.75 -11.94 -6.38
C LEU A 246 33.45 -10.82 -5.58
N PRO A 247 33.02 -9.55 -5.69
CA PRO A 247 33.58 -8.48 -4.87
C PRO A 247 33.39 -8.77 -3.37
N VAL A 248 34.44 -8.59 -2.57
CA VAL A 248 34.37 -8.83 -1.13
C VAL A 248 35.13 -7.78 -0.33
N TRP A 249 34.55 -7.40 0.82
CA TRP A 249 35.17 -6.50 1.80
C TRP A 249 35.29 -7.22 3.14
N PHE A 250 36.53 -7.51 3.55
CA PHE A 250 36.84 -8.16 4.80
C PHE A 250 37.09 -7.15 5.91
N VAL A 251 36.35 -7.28 7.01
CA VAL A 251 36.38 -6.36 8.16
C VAL A 251 37.07 -7.02 9.35
N TYR A 252 38.10 -6.38 9.88
CA TYR A 252 38.91 -6.89 10.99
C TYR A 252 39.39 -5.76 11.91
N LYS A 253 39.94 -6.11 13.06
CA LYS A 253 40.53 -5.13 13.99
C LYS A 253 41.90 -4.73 13.48
N GLY A 254 42.15 -3.42 13.37
CA GLY A 254 43.33 -2.89 12.70
C GLY A 254 44.68 -3.02 13.43
N LEU A 255 44.84 -3.98 14.35
CA LEU A 255 46.09 -4.18 15.09
C LEU A 255 47.16 -4.69 14.11
N GLY A 256 48.13 -3.84 13.76
CA GLY A 256 49.25 -4.23 12.89
C GLY A 256 49.02 -4.07 11.38
N CYS A 257 47.86 -3.54 10.94
CA CYS A 257 47.65 -3.19 9.55
C CYS A 257 48.59 -2.05 9.11
N ARG A 258 49.30 -2.24 8.00
CA ARG A 258 50.21 -1.23 7.42
C ARG A 258 49.64 -0.73 6.09
N PRO A 259 49.45 0.59 5.90
CA PRO A 259 48.94 1.15 4.65
C PRO A 259 49.76 0.77 3.40
N THR A 260 51.04 0.47 3.55
CA THR A 260 51.96 0.06 2.47
C THR A 260 51.66 -1.31 1.90
N ASP A 261 50.95 -2.16 2.63
CA ASP A 261 50.72 -3.55 2.26
C ASP A 261 49.48 -3.70 1.34
N PHE A 262 48.91 -2.56 0.96
CA PHE A 262 47.80 -2.41 0.02
C PHE A 262 48.26 -1.66 -1.23
N ARG A 263 47.69 -2.00 -2.38
CA ARG A 263 47.95 -1.27 -3.63
C ARG A 263 47.52 0.20 -3.54
N ARG A 264 46.42 0.46 -2.82
CA ARG A 264 46.01 1.80 -2.40
C ARG A 264 45.33 1.71 -1.04
N PHE A 265 45.77 2.55 -0.10
CA PHE A 265 45.11 2.75 1.18
C PHE A 265 44.46 4.12 1.20
N LEU A 266 43.16 4.18 1.51
CA LEU A 266 42.42 5.44 1.58
C LEU A 266 42.94 6.26 2.76
N ASN A 267 43.10 7.57 2.54
CA ASN A 267 43.47 8.48 3.61
C ASN A 267 42.26 8.82 4.49
N GLU A 268 42.52 9.45 5.64
CA GLU A 268 41.48 9.78 6.62
C GLU A 268 40.38 10.68 6.05
N LYS A 269 40.72 11.61 5.16
CA LYS A 269 39.70 12.47 4.53
C LYS A 269 38.77 11.65 3.65
N GLU A 270 39.30 10.73 2.84
CA GLU A 270 38.48 9.87 1.98
C GLU A 270 37.55 8.95 2.80
N THR A 271 38.02 8.41 3.93
CA THR A 271 37.17 7.61 4.82
C THR A 271 36.10 8.44 5.51
N GLN A 272 36.41 9.66 5.96
CA GLN A 272 35.42 10.60 6.49
C GLN A 272 34.40 10.99 5.41
N ASP A 273 34.84 11.25 4.18
CA ASP A 273 33.95 11.57 3.05
C ASP A 273 32.99 10.39 2.75
N ILE A 274 33.45 9.14 2.86
CA ILE A 274 32.60 7.94 2.76
C ILE A 274 31.56 7.91 3.89
N MET A 275 31.99 8.14 5.13
CA MET A 275 31.12 8.09 6.32
C MET A 275 30.07 9.20 6.33
N HIS A 276 30.40 10.36 5.75
CA HIS A 276 29.53 11.53 5.65
C HIS A 276 28.82 11.66 4.30
N ALA A 277 28.93 10.64 3.43
CA ALA A 277 28.28 10.65 2.13
C ALA A 277 26.75 10.85 2.28
N SER A 278 26.18 11.69 1.42
CA SER A 278 24.74 11.97 1.41
C SER A 278 23.98 11.19 0.33
N PHE A 279 24.69 10.46 -0.52
CA PHE A 279 24.15 9.64 -1.59
C PHE A 279 25.07 8.44 -1.87
N ILE A 280 24.50 7.40 -2.50
CA ILE A 280 25.24 6.25 -3.04
C ILE A 280 25.40 6.49 -4.55
N PRO A 281 26.63 6.59 -5.09
CA PRO A 281 26.85 6.79 -6.51
C PRO A 281 26.77 5.48 -7.31
N PRO A 282 26.63 5.54 -8.65
CA PRO A 282 26.81 4.37 -9.50
C PRO A 282 28.27 3.88 -9.47
N ARG A 283 28.49 2.59 -9.71
CA ARG A 283 29.85 2.09 -9.95
C ARG A 283 30.40 2.63 -11.28
N PRO A 284 31.71 2.91 -11.38
CA PRO A 284 32.78 2.61 -10.40
C PRO A 284 33.12 3.77 -9.44
N VAL A 285 32.21 4.71 -9.21
CA VAL A 285 32.52 5.93 -8.42
C VAL A 285 32.58 5.62 -6.92
N GLN A 286 33.63 6.09 -6.25
CA GLN A 286 33.82 5.96 -4.81
C GLN A 286 32.82 6.85 -4.03
N MET A 287 32.12 6.30 -3.03
CA MET A 287 31.26 7.09 -2.11
C MET A 287 32.06 8.24 -1.47
N GLY A 288 31.43 9.39 -1.27
CA GLY A 288 32.07 10.58 -0.72
C GLY A 288 32.85 11.43 -1.73
N SER A 289 33.15 10.90 -2.92
CA SER A 289 33.78 11.69 -3.99
C SER A 289 32.86 12.84 -4.40
N SER A 290 33.44 14.03 -4.64
CA SER A 290 32.68 15.22 -5.05
C SER A 290 31.74 14.87 -6.19
N PRO A 291 30.41 14.97 -6.00
CA PRO A 291 29.48 14.66 -7.06
C PRO A 291 29.76 15.62 -8.21
N SER A 292 30.05 15.10 -9.40
CA SER A 292 29.52 15.80 -10.57
C SER A 292 28.01 15.97 -10.30
N SER A 293 27.47 17.14 -10.57
CA SER A 293 26.08 17.52 -10.25
C SER A 293 25.04 16.51 -10.76
N ASP A 294 25.44 15.61 -11.65
CA ASP A 294 24.62 14.62 -12.34
C ASP A 294 24.67 13.18 -11.74
N HIS A 295 25.32 12.98 -10.59
CA HIS A 295 25.44 11.65 -9.94
C HIS A 295 24.52 11.39 -8.73
N ARG A 296 23.45 12.17 -8.53
CA ARG A 296 22.48 11.87 -7.46
C ARG A 296 21.63 10.65 -7.85
N PHE A 297 21.97 9.48 -7.31
CA PHE A 297 21.36 8.20 -7.68
C PHE A 297 20.43 7.68 -6.58
N LEU A 298 20.98 7.38 -5.39
CA LEU A 298 20.20 6.94 -4.22
C LEU A 298 20.56 7.80 -3.01
N SER A 299 19.56 8.42 -2.38
CA SER A 299 19.76 9.38 -1.29
C SER A 299 19.95 8.68 0.06
N LEU A 300 20.95 9.08 0.83
CA LEU A 300 21.11 8.60 2.23
C LEU A 300 20.30 9.43 3.23
N ARG A 301 19.70 10.54 2.79
CA ARG A 301 18.83 11.39 3.62
C ARG A 301 17.55 10.64 3.99
N HIS A 302 17.15 10.76 5.26
CA HIS A 302 15.90 10.17 5.74
C HIS A 302 14.70 10.77 5.02
N HIS A 303 13.67 9.96 4.80
CA HIS A 303 12.37 10.50 4.48
C HIS A 303 11.89 11.33 5.69
N PRO A 304 11.37 12.56 5.51
CA PRO A 304 11.01 13.45 6.63
C PRO A 304 9.98 12.83 7.59
N LEU A 305 9.18 11.90 7.08
CA LEU A 305 8.14 11.19 7.81
C LEU A 305 8.52 9.73 8.15
N ALA A 306 9.80 9.34 8.02
CA ALA A 306 10.25 7.96 8.20
C ALA A 306 10.04 7.44 9.64
N LEU A 307 9.34 6.31 9.76
CA LEU A 307 9.20 5.58 11.02
C LEU A 307 10.43 4.70 11.29
N LEU A 308 10.69 4.41 12.58
CA LEU A 308 11.68 3.42 12.96
C LEU A 308 11.11 2.03 12.67
N LEU A 309 11.69 1.34 11.71
CA LEU A 309 11.21 0.03 11.29
C LEU A 309 11.84 -1.09 12.10
N TRP A 310 13.15 -0.98 12.36
CA TRP A 310 13.94 -2.00 13.03
C TRP A 310 15.22 -1.40 13.64
N GLN A 311 15.71 -1.98 14.72
CA GLN A 311 16.98 -1.63 15.35
C GLN A 311 17.69 -2.90 15.84
N GLY A 312 19.01 -2.97 15.63
CA GLY A 312 19.86 -4.07 16.08
C GLY A 312 21.13 -4.18 15.25
N LYS A 313 21.81 -5.33 15.33
CA LYS A 313 23.07 -5.56 14.62
C LYS A 313 22.90 -5.72 13.12
N ALA A 314 23.81 -5.14 12.33
CA ALA A 314 23.69 -5.19 10.87
C ALA A 314 23.72 -6.60 10.25
N ASP A 315 24.23 -7.61 10.94
CA ASP A 315 24.24 -9.00 10.46
C ASP A 315 22.95 -9.79 10.79
N ASP A 316 21.99 -9.18 11.50
CA ASP A 316 20.71 -9.82 11.81
C ASP A 316 19.80 -9.84 10.56
N PRO A 317 19.41 -11.04 10.07
CA PRO A 317 18.59 -11.15 8.87
C PRO A 317 17.15 -10.63 9.05
N ARG A 318 16.64 -10.49 10.30
CA ARG A 318 15.27 -10.04 10.57
C ARG A 318 14.99 -8.64 10.03
N ARG A 319 16.02 -7.82 9.82
CA ARG A 319 15.87 -6.50 9.18
C ARG A 319 15.31 -6.62 7.77
N PHE A 320 15.68 -7.66 7.00
CA PHE A 320 15.16 -7.88 5.65
C PHE A 320 13.70 -8.31 5.66
N THR A 321 13.28 -9.06 6.69
CA THR A 321 11.86 -9.37 6.91
C THR A 321 11.07 -8.08 7.06
N VAL A 322 11.50 -7.16 7.92
CA VAL A 322 10.80 -5.88 8.12
C VAL A 322 10.77 -5.03 6.85
N MET A 323 11.87 -4.98 6.08
CA MET A 323 11.89 -4.30 4.78
C MET A 323 10.87 -4.90 3.81
N THR A 324 10.75 -6.23 3.78
CA THR A 324 9.80 -6.96 2.94
C THR A 324 8.36 -6.67 3.37
N GLN A 325 8.07 -6.65 4.68
CA GLN A 325 6.76 -6.30 5.22
C GLN A 325 6.31 -4.89 4.78
N VAL A 326 7.24 -3.92 4.75
CA VAL A 326 6.95 -2.57 4.25
C VAL A 326 6.50 -2.60 2.79
N PHE A 327 7.24 -3.29 1.92
CA PHE A 327 6.93 -3.33 0.49
C PHE A 327 5.65 -4.12 0.17
N ARG A 328 5.28 -5.06 1.03
CA ARG A 328 4.00 -5.77 0.98
C ARG A 328 2.83 -4.97 1.56
N GLY A 329 3.06 -3.77 2.09
CA GLY A 329 2.03 -2.95 2.73
C GLY A 329 1.58 -3.45 4.10
N GLU A 330 2.29 -4.42 4.69
CA GLU A 330 2.00 -4.99 6.01
C GLU A 330 2.48 -4.07 7.14
N LYS A 331 3.48 -3.23 6.85
CA LYS A 331 4.06 -2.30 7.82
C LYS A 331 4.18 -0.91 7.21
N GLN A 332 3.63 0.08 7.91
CA GLN A 332 3.80 1.48 7.53
C GLN A 332 5.24 1.92 7.77
N ALA A 333 5.91 2.44 6.73
CA ALA A 333 7.27 2.96 6.83
C ALA A 333 7.36 4.47 6.98
N VAL A 334 6.26 5.16 6.66
CA VAL A 334 6.17 6.61 6.64
C VAL A 334 4.89 7.00 7.37
N SER A 335 5.02 7.87 8.37
CA SER A 335 3.87 8.42 9.10
C SER A 335 2.97 9.18 8.13
N SER A 336 1.67 8.94 8.17
CA SER A 336 0.69 9.75 7.41
C SER A 336 0.52 11.15 7.99
N ARG A 337 0.93 11.39 9.24
CA ARG A 337 0.87 12.69 9.90
C ARG A 337 2.27 13.27 10.05
N LEU A 338 2.43 14.54 9.68
CA LEU A 338 3.54 15.33 10.18
C LEU A 338 3.48 15.31 11.71
N PRO A 339 4.59 15.02 12.41
CA PRO A 339 4.61 15.20 13.85
C PRO A 339 4.16 16.64 14.13
N PRO A 340 3.29 16.87 15.13
CA PRO A 340 2.85 18.22 15.47
C PRO A 340 4.10 19.06 15.63
N VAL A 341 4.23 20.13 14.83
CA VAL A 341 5.36 21.04 14.93
C VAL A 341 5.38 21.50 16.38
N ALA A 342 6.39 21.03 17.14
CA ALA A 342 6.52 21.42 18.53
C ALA A 342 6.46 22.96 18.56
N PRO A 343 5.60 23.57 19.39
CA PRO A 343 5.45 25.01 19.42
C PRO A 343 6.85 25.58 19.55
N ILE A 344 7.28 26.32 18.53
CA ILE A 344 8.58 26.96 18.51
C ILE A 344 8.55 27.88 19.73
N LEU A 345 9.17 27.44 20.83
CA LEU A 345 9.50 28.31 21.94
C LEU A 345 10.38 29.38 21.31
N SER A 346 9.79 30.55 21.03
CA SER A 346 10.49 31.73 20.59
C SER A 346 11.48 32.09 21.69
N SER A 347 12.68 31.51 21.62
CA SER A 347 13.81 31.95 22.40
C SER A 347 14.13 33.35 21.89
N ARG A 348 13.70 34.31 22.69
CA ARG A 348 13.99 35.73 22.55
C ARG A 348 15.51 35.87 22.60
N SER A 349 16.15 35.94 21.43
CA SER A 349 17.59 36.15 21.31
C SER A 349 17.91 37.57 21.74
N THR A 350 18.42 37.74 22.96
CA THR A 350 19.20 38.92 23.34
C THR A 350 20.53 38.86 22.60
N SER A 351 20.70 39.79 21.67
CA SER A 351 21.95 40.09 20.98
C SER A 351 23.01 40.56 21.97
N ALA A 352 24.14 39.85 22.06
CA ALA A 352 25.39 40.40 22.55
C ALA A 352 26.52 39.91 21.65
N SER A 353 27.15 40.88 21.00
CA SER A 353 28.32 40.79 20.14
C SER A 353 29.61 40.67 20.96
N THR A 354 30.51 39.73 20.62
CA THR A 354 31.96 39.96 20.67
C THR A 354 32.75 38.86 19.96
N SER A 355 33.97 39.24 19.60
CA SER A 355 34.81 38.75 18.50
C SER A 355 35.89 37.76 18.95
N ALA A 356 36.32 36.92 17.99
CA ALA A 356 37.69 36.49 17.67
C ALA A 356 38.51 35.53 18.58
N SER A 357 39.05 34.50 17.89
CA SER A 357 40.41 33.91 17.96
C SER A 357 40.79 32.81 18.98
N ALA A 358 40.99 31.62 18.42
CA ALA A 358 42.20 30.76 18.42
C ALA A 358 42.83 30.16 19.71
N LEU A 359 42.99 28.82 19.63
CA LEU A 359 44.08 27.92 20.08
C LEU A 359 44.14 27.34 21.51
N THR A 360 44.37 26.01 21.48
CA THR A 360 45.18 25.12 22.34
C THR A 360 44.68 24.51 23.66
N ALA A 361 44.84 23.17 23.66
CA ALA A 361 45.33 22.28 24.72
C ALA A 361 44.38 21.74 25.81
N ALA A 362 44.21 20.42 25.73
CA ALA A 362 44.27 19.40 26.78
C ALA A 362 43.78 19.75 28.19
N SER A 363 42.79 19.00 28.67
CA SER A 363 42.70 18.58 30.08
C SER A 363 41.89 17.30 30.22
N THR A 364 42.61 16.28 30.67
CA THR A 364 42.22 15.08 31.39
C THR A 364 41.02 15.29 32.33
N SER A 365 40.00 14.43 32.24
CA SER A 365 39.09 14.19 33.37
C SER A 365 38.95 12.69 33.64
N THR A 366 39.55 12.29 34.75
CA THR A 366 39.37 11.03 35.48
C THR A 366 37.91 10.75 35.78
N ALA A 367 37.35 9.68 35.20
CA ALA A 367 36.08 9.10 35.62
C ALA A 367 36.34 8.02 36.68
N HIS A 368 35.81 8.25 37.88
CA HIS A 368 35.83 7.28 38.98
C HIS A 368 34.96 6.06 38.67
N HIS A 369 35.53 4.90 38.94
CA HIS A 369 34.87 3.61 39.02
C HIS A 369 33.75 3.59 40.07
N THR A 370 32.56 3.12 39.67
CA THR A 370 31.66 2.39 40.56
C THR A 370 31.43 0.98 39.99
N THR A 371 31.61 0.01 40.87
CA THR A 371 31.53 -1.44 40.66
C THR A 371 30.11 -1.92 40.34
N PRO A 372 29.93 -2.98 39.52
CA PRO A 372 28.64 -3.62 39.33
C PRO A 372 28.44 -4.80 40.29
N SER A 373 27.30 -4.81 40.97
CA SER A 373 26.81 -5.94 41.75
C SER A 373 26.15 -6.99 40.83
N ALA A 374 26.38 -8.26 41.14
CA ALA A 374 25.99 -9.47 40.41
C ALA A 374 24.45 -9.68 40.29
N PRO A 375 23.99 -10.59 39.39
CA PRO A 375 22.60 -10.70 39.00
C PRO A 375 21.80 -11.65 39.90
N VAL A 376 20.60 -11.22 40.29
CA VAL A 376 19.57 -12.09 40.86
C VAL A 376 18.68 -12.61 39.73
N ALA A 377 18.50 -13.93 39.72
CA ALA A 377 17.68 -14.68 38.79
C ALA A 377 16.22 -14.19 38.75
N ALA A 378 15.68 -13.96 37.56
CA ALA A 378 14.26 -13.74 37.33
C ALA A 378 13.64 -14.99 36.69
N GLN A 379 12.93 -15.76 37.53
CA GLN A 379 11.92 -16.70 37.09
C GLN A 379 10.73 -15.93 36.51
N ALA A 380 10.36 -16.25 35.28
CA ALA A 380 9.12 -15.77 34.66
C ALA A 380 7.93 -16.51 35.29
N SER A 381 7.09 -15.79 36.05
CA SER A 381 5.74 -16.25 36.37
C SER A 381 4.72 -15.29 35.76
N SER A 382 3.80 -15.88 35.00
CA SER A 382 2.67 -15.18 34.39
C SER A 382 1.73 -14.69 35.47
N LYS A 383 1.45 -13.39 35.52
CA LYS A 383 0.31 -12.85 36.27
C LYS A 383 -0.78 -12.43 35.29
N ARG A 384 -1.77 -13.32 35.15
CA ARG A 384 -3.16 -13.00 34.78
C ARG A 384 -3.67 -11.91 35.73
N THR A 385 -4.03 -10.75 35.19
CA THR A 385 -4.86 -9.78 35.87
C THR A 385 -6.31 -10.26 35.84
N ARG A 386 -6.75 -10.78 36.98
CA ARG A 386 -8.15 -11.01 37.34
C ARG A 386 -8.73 -9.64 37.75
N VAL A 387 -9.69 -9.14 37.00
CA VAL A 387 -10.49 -7.97 37.40
C VAL A 387 -11.84 -8.50 37.85
N ASP A 388 -12.00 -8.62 39.16
CA ASP A 388 -13.31 -8.62 39.81
C ASP A 388 -13.77 -7.16 39.88
N SER A 389 -14.99 -6.88 39.43
CA SER A 389 -15.67 -5.61 39.70
C SER A 389 -17.17 -5.87 39.82
N SER A 390 -17.54 -6.01 41.09
CA SER A 390 -18.87 -5.97 41.67
C SER A 390 -19.66 -4.71 41.29
N GLY A 391 -20.96 -4.91 41.02
CA GLY A 391 -22.06 -4.11 41.59
C GLY A 391 -22.10 -2.60 41.29
N GLY A 392 -22.95 -2.21 40.34
CA GLY A 392 -23.35 -0.82 40.14
C GLY A 392 -24.74 -0.72 39.50
N LEU A 393 -25.78 -0.74 40.33
CA LEU A 393 -27.16 -0.44 39.96
C LEU A 393 -27.24 1.00 39.44
N SER A 394 -27.66 1.19 38.18
CA SER A 394 -27.93 2.51 37.62
C SER A 394 -29.42 2.71 37.35
N HIS A 395 -29.94 3.76 37.96
CA HIS A 395 -31.34 4.16 38.03
C HIS A 395 -31.94 4.47 36.66
N LYS A 396 -33.12 3.88 36.42
CA LYS A 396 -34.09 4.27 35.37
C LYS A 396 -34.46 5.76 35.55
N LYS A 397 -34.12 6.60 34.56
CA LYS A 397 -34.71 7.96 34.46
C LYS A 397 -36.14 7.85 33.93
N ALA A 398 -37.08 8.09 34.82
CA ALA A 398 -38.50 8.20 34.53
C ALA A 398 -38.77 9.38 33.58
N LYS A 399 -39.54 9.10 32.53
CA LYS A 399 -40.06 10.05 31.55
C LYS A 399 -41.17 10.86 32.22
N LYS A 400 -40.94 12.16 32.40
CA LYS A 400 -41.88 13.11 33.01
C LYS A 400 -43.11 13.28 32.10
N THR A 401 -44.22 12.71 32.51
CA THR A 401 -45.57 12.96 31.99
C THR A 401 -45.92 14.43 32.24
N ARG A 402 -46.30 15.15 31.18
CA ARG A 402 -46.83 16.51 31.28
C ARG A 402 -48.35 16.44 31.15
N ALA A 403 -49.02 17.09 32.09
CA ALA A 403 -50.45 17.07 32.33
C ALA A 403 -51.25 17.76 31.21
N MET A 404 -52.51 17.30 31.12
CA MET A 404 -53.59 17.77 30.25
C MET A 404 -53.85 19.27 30.38
N GLY A 405 -54.12 19.92 29.24
CA GLY A 405 -54.68 21.25 29.13
C GLY A 405 -55.68 21.29 27.96
N SER A 406 -56.94 21.49 28.33
CA SER A 406 -58.20 21.66 27.59
C SER A 406 -58.21 22.17 26.14
N ASN A 407 -59.15 21.58 25.39
CA ASN A 407 -60.09 22.16 24.42
C ASN A 407 -59.59 23.22 23.43
N SER A 408 -59.38 22.79 22.19
CA SER A 408 -59.93 23.50 21.03
C SER A 408 -60.31 22.48 19.95
N GLN A 409 -61.61 22.38 19.67
CA GLN A 409 -62.13 21.67 18.51
C GLN A 409 -61.77 22.48 17.27
N GLY A 410 -60.71 22.07 16.58
CA GLY A 410 -60.31 22.60 15.27
C GLY A 410 -60.31 21.47 14.25
N ALA A 411 -60.91 21.72 13.09
CA ALA A 411 -61.16 20.77 12.02
C ALA A 411 -59.95 19.89 11.67
N SER A 412 -60.21 18.57 11.58
CA SER A 412 -59.26 17.55 11.18
C SER A 412 -58.83 17.73 9.73
N GLN A 413 -57.74 18.46 9.51
CA GLN A 413 -56.93 18.29 8.31
C GLN A 413 -56.18 16.97 8.45
N SER A 414 -56.45 16.02 7.55
CA SER A 414 -55.76 14.74 7.44
C SER A 414 -54.25 14.97 7.41
N GLU A 415 -53.55 14.63 8.50
CA GLU A 415 -52.09 14.57 8.51
C GLU A 415 -51.64 13.67 7.34
N PRO A 416 -50.78 14.16 6.43
CA PRO A 416 -50.25 13.32 5.37
C PRO A 416 -49.54 12.14 6.04
N GLN A 417 -50.04 10.92 5.81
CA GLN A 417 -49.42 9.68 6.28
C GLN A 417 -47.94 9.74 5.91
N ALA A 418 -47.07 9.79 6.92
CA ALA A 418 -45.64 9.75 6.71
C ALA A 418 -45.32 8.49 5.91
N ALA A 419 -44.84 8.67 4.68
CA ALA A 419 -44.52 7.57 3.79
C ALA A 419 -43.67 6.55 4.55
N ALA A 420 -44.10 5.28 4.55
CA ALA A 420 -43.40 4.22 5.27
C ALA A 420 -41.92 4.24 4.87
N ALA A 421 -41.03 4.25 5.87
CA ALA A 421 -39.60 4.26 5.62
C ALA A 421 -39.22 3.07 4.73
N ARG A 422 -38.59 3.35 3.58
CA ARG A 422 -38.13 2.30 2.65
C ARG A 422 -37.06 1.46 3.33
N SER A 423 -37.06 0.15 3.08
CA SER A 423 -36.00 -0.72 3.57
C SER A 423 -34.68 -0.40 2.86
N ARG A 424 -33.56 -0.60 3.55
CA ARG A 424 -32.22 -0.49 2.95
C ARG A 424 -31.97 -1.56 1.87
N PHE A 425 -32.77 -2.62 1.86
CA PHE A 425 -32.73 -3.69 0.87
C PHE A 425 -33.58 -3.38 -0.37
N ASP A 426 -34.39 -2.32 -0.34
CA ASP A 426 -35.23 -1.98 -1.50
C ASP A 426 -34.40 -1.32 -2.59
N GLU A 427 -34.70 -1.65 -3.85
CA GLU A 427 -34.09 -0.95 -4.97
C GLU A 427 -34.35 0.56 -4.88
N PRO A 428 -33.38 1.41 -5.28
CA PRO A 428 -33.54 2.85 -5.23
C PRO A 428 -34.70 3.28 -6.14
N LEU A 429 -35.42 4.35 -5.78
CA LEU A 429 -36.37 4.96 -6.72
C LEU A 429 -35.57 5.61 -7.84
N ASP A 430 -35.56 4.98 -8.99
CA ASP A 430 -34.90 5.48 -10.19
C ASP A 430 -35.94 6.02 -11.16
N GLN A 431 -36.41 7.24 -10.87
CA GLN A 431 -37.48 7.89 -11.64
C GLN A 431 -37.11 8.08 -13.12
N GLN A 432 -35.82 8.19 -13.42
CA GLN A 432 -35.30 8.45 -14.75
C GLN A 432 -34.67 7.21 -15.40
N GLN A 433 -34.76 6.04 -14.74
CA GLN A 433 -34.25 4.78 -15.24
C GLN A 433 -32.76 4.84 -15.65
N LEU A 434 -31.95 5.54 -14.85
CA LEU A 434 -30.50 5.72 -15.02
C LEU A 434 -29.68 4.60 -14.38
N LEU A 435 -30.24 3.84 -13.45
CA LEU A 435 -29.57 2.69 -12.87
C LEU A 435 -29.32 1.63 -13.94
N PRO A 436 -28.13 1.01 -13.93
CA PRO A 436 -27.89 -0.19 -14.71
C PRO A 436 -28.82 -1.31 -14.24
N ALA A 437 -29.16 -2.24 -15.14
CA ALA A 437 -30.08 -3.32 -14.81
C ALA A 437 -29.51 -4.20 -13.67
N PRO A 438 -30.33 -4.61 -12.70
CA PRO A 438 -29.88 -5.52 -11.64
C PRO A 438 -29.67 -6.93 -12.21
N ILE A 439 -28.76 -7.68 -11.58
CA ILE A 439 -28.60 -9.11 -11.86
C ILE A 439 -29.70 -9.86 -11.10
N ARG A 440 -30.56 -10.59 -11.83
CA ARG A 440 -31.82 -11.13 -11.30
C ARG A 440 -31.63 -12.08 -10.12
N VAL A 441 -30.67 -13.00 -10.22
CA VAL A 441 -30.32 -13.94 -9.16
C VAL A 441 -29.94 -13.20 -7.87
N ILE A 442 -29.12 -12.15 -7.97
CA ILE A 442 -28.69 -11.36 -6.81
C ILE A 442 -29.86 -10.58 -6.20
N LEU A 443 -30.75 -10.03 -7.04
CA LEU A 443 -31.94 -9.33 -6.56
C LEU A 443 -32.89 -10.28 -5.79
N ARG A 444 -33.06 -11.53 -6.27
CA ARG A 444 -33.80 -12.57 -5.54
C ARG A 444 -33.12 -12.87 -4.20
N ALA A 445 -31.81 -13.09 -4.20
CA ALA A 445 -31.04 -13.32 -2.97
C ALA A 445 -31.23 -12.18 -1.95
N GLN A 446 -31.14 -10.93 -2.39
CA GLN A 446 -31.34 -9.75 -1.54
C GLN A 446 -32.76 -9.68 -0.95
N ALA A 447 -33.78 -10.02 -1.73
CA ALA A 447 -35.16 -10.08 -1.27
C ALA A 447 -35.38 -11.21 -0.24
N SER A 448 -34.81 -12.40 -0.50
CA SER A 448 -34.85 -13.55 0.39
C SER A 448 -34.20 -13.22 1.74
N VAL A 449 -33.01 -12.60 1.74
CA VAL A 449 -32.34 -12.16 2.97
C VAL A 449 -33.13 -11.10 3.73
N LYS A 450 -33.73 -10.13 3.02
CA LYS A 450 -34.60 -9.10 3.64
C LYS A 450 -35.77 -9.75 4.39
N GLN A 451 -36.42 -10.74 3.78
CA GLN A 451 -37.54 -11.47 4.38
C GLN A 451 -37.09 -12.28 5.60
N GLU A 452 -36.00 -13.03 5.48
CA GLU A 452 -35.47 -13.88 6.56
C GLU A 452 -35.04 -13.09 7.79
N LEU A 453 -34.35 -11.97 7.60
CA LEU A 453 -33.91 -11.13 8.71
C LEU A 453 -35.06 -10.38 9.40
N ASN A 454 -36.30 -10.54 8.91
CA ASN A 454 -37.52 -9.88 9.36
C ASN A 454 -37.27 -8.38 9.65
N MET A 455 -36.53 -7.74 8.75
CA MET A 455 -36.01 -6.41 9.02
C MET A 455 -37.13 -5.38 8.95
N HIS A 456 -37.56 -4.91 10.12
CA HIS A 456 -38.32 -3.68 10.20
C HIS A 456 -37.46 -2.55 9.59
N PRO A 457 -38.03 -1.62 8.80
CA PRO A 457 -37.30 -0.50 8.18
C PRO A 457 -36.45 0.35 9.16
N ASN A 458 -36.73 0.23 10.46
CA ASN A 458 -36.09 0.99 11.53
C ASN A 458 -35.20 0.14 12.45
N ALA A 459 -35.06 -1.17 12.18
CA ALA A 459 -34.19 -2.03 12.98
C ALA A 459 -32.74 -1.53 12.87
N ARG A 460 -32.14 -1.16 14.01
CA ARG A 460 -30.71 -0.89 14.05
C ARG A 460 -29.99 -2.22 13.98
N ALA A 461 -29.25 -2.44 12.90
CA ALA A 461 -28.38 -3.59 12.80
C ALA A 461 -27.34 -3.55 13.92
N ILE A 462 -27.13 -4.69 14.57
CA ILE A 462 -26.06 -4.87 15.54
C ILE A 462 -24.87 -5.38 14.73
N MET A 463 -23.86 -4.52 14.54
CA MET A 463 -22.58 -4.93 13.94
C MET A 463 -21.94 -6.01 14.82
N ALA A 464 -21.30 -6.99 14.18
CA ALA A 464 -20.51 -7.98 14.87
C ALA A 464 -19.43 -7.33 15.74
N LYS A 465 -19.10 -7.94 16.88
CA LYS A 465 -18.02 -7.48 17.76
C LYS A 465 -16.73 -8.22 17.42
N LEU A 466 -16.16 -7.95 16.25
CA LEU A 466 -14.89 -8.54 15.82
C LEU A 466 -13.71 -7.64 16.20
N PRO A 467 -12.52 -8.19 16.54
CA PRO A 467 -11.33 -7.40 16.78
C PRO A 467 -10.98 -6.50 15.58
N GLY A 468 -10.70 -5.21 15.84
CA GLY A 468 -10.33 -4.25 14.81
C GLY A 468 -11.50 -3.71 13.97
N LEU A 469 -12.71 -4.27 14.09
CA LEU A 469 -13.89 -3.76 13.40
C LEU A 469 -14.50 -2.58 14.15
N ASP A 470 -14.49 -1.40 13.52
CA ASP A 470 -15.06 -0.16 14.04
C ASP A 470 -16.30 0.29 13.22
N PRO A 471 -17.26 1.01 13.81
CA PRO A 471 -18.43 1.51 13.10
C PRO A 471 -18.16 2.30 11.82
N HIS A 472 -16.98 2.91 11.64
CA HIS A 472 -16.66 3.61 10.39
C HIS A 472 -16.59 2.69 9.17
N TYR A 473 -16.33 1.38 9.32
CA TYR A 473 -16.34 0.43 8.20
C TYR A 473 -17.73 0.18 7.60
N SER A 474 -18.79 0.75 8.19
CA SER A 474 -20.12 0.81 7.54
C SER A 474 -20.21 1.85 6.42
N GLY A 475 -19.17 2.67 6.22
CA GLY A 475 -19.08 3.65 5.13
C GLY A 475 -18.85 3.03 3.75
N PHE A 476 -18.52 3.88 2.77
CA PHE A 476 -18.25 3.49 1.39
C PHE A 476 -16.89 4.02 0.95
N VAL A 477 -16.25 3.30 0.04
CA VAL A 477 -14.94 3.69 -0.53
C VAL A 477 -15.12 4.79 -1.57
N VAL A 478 -16.19 4.70 -2.35
CA VAL A 478 -16.61 5.69 -3.36
C VAL A 478 -18.10 6.01 -3.17
N PRO A 479 -18.63 7.09 -3.77
CA PRO A 479 -20.06 7.39 -3.70
C PRO A 479 -20.92 6.20 -4.15
N ASP A 480 -22.01 5.95 -3.43
CA ASP A 480 -22.97 4.91 -3.82
C ASP A 480 -23.85 5.42 -4.98
N GLY A 481 -23.86 4.69 -6.09
CA GLY A 481 -24.63 5.03 -7.29
C GLY A 481 -26.12 5.22 -7.02
N SER A 482 -26.68 4.53 -6.01
CA SER A 482 -28.08 4.72 -5.59
C SER A 482 -28.39 6.16 -5.15
N GLN A 483 -27.40 6.82 -4.54
CA GLN A 483 -27.56 8.17 -4.01
C GLN A 483 -27.69 9.19 -5.13
N ILE A 484 -27.02 8.96 -6.26
CA ILE A 484 -27.12 9.80 -7.46
C ILE A 484 -28.41 9.48 -8.22
N ALA A 485 -28.73 8.20 -8.42
CA ALA A 485 -29.94 7.78 -9.13
C ALA A 485 -31.24 8.26 -8.44
N SER A 486 -31.25 8.33 -7.12
CA SER A 486 -32.41 8.77 -6.32
C SER A 486 -32.59 10.29 -6.22
N MET A 487 -31.70 11.09 -6.83
CA MET A 487 -31.85 12.55 -6.83
C MET A 487 -33.06 12.97 -7.67
N THR A 488 -33.98 13.70 -7.06
CA THR A 488 -35.23 14.13 -7.71
C THR A 488 -35.05 15.31 -8.67
N MET A 489 -34.04 16.15 -8.43
CA MET A 489 -33.74 17.29 -9.30
C MET A 489 -32.77 16.88 -10.40
N SER A 490 -33.23 16.88 -11.66
CA SER A 490 -32.43 16.48 -12.82
C SER A 490 -31.12 17.27 -12.95
N ALA A 491 -31.13 18.60 -12.70
CA ALA A 491 -29.90 19.39 -12.71
C ALA A 491 -28.90 18.95 -11.63
N THR A 492 -29.38 18.67 -10.40
CA THR A 492 -28.57 18.13 -9.29
C THR A 492 -27.95 16.79 -9.65
N GLN A 493 -28.75 15.92 -10.25
CA GLN A 493 -28.34 14.61 -10.70
C GLN A 493 -27.29 14.68 -11.82
N ALA A 494 -27.50 15.54 -12.83
CA ALA A 494 -26.56 15.78 -13.91
C ALA A 494 -25.20 16.24 -13.37
N GLY A 495 -25.20 17.24 -12.49
CA GLY A 495 -23.96 17.72 -11.89
C GLY A 495 -23.26 16.67 -11.02
N ALA A 496 -24.00 15.83 -10.30
CA ALA A 496 -23.43 14.72 -9.55
C ALA A 496 -22.76 13.67 -10.45
N ILE A 497 -23.35 13.35 -11.61
CA ILE A 497 -22.72 12.47 -12.62
C ILE A 497 -21.44 13.11 -13.16
N VAL A 498 -21.49 14.39 -13.57
CA VAL A 498 -20.30 15.10 -14.09
C VAL A 498 -19.18 15.17 -13.05
N ASN A 499 -19.53 15.42 -11.78
CA ASN A 499 -18.56 15.40 -10.68
C ASN A 499 -17.99 14.00 -10.43
N SER A 500 -18.79 12.95 -10.53
CA SER A 500 -18.28 11.57 -10.46
C SER A 500 -17.25 11.28 -11.55
N ILE A 501 -17.45 11.79 -12.78
CA ILE A 501 -16.48 11.70 -13.87
C ILE A 501 -15.19 12.46 -13.54
N ARG A 502 -15.31 13.68 -13.00
CA ARG A 502 -14.14 14.49 -12.56
C ARG A 502 -13.34 13.80 -11.46
N PHE A 503 -14.02 13.11 -10.54
CA PHE A 503 -13.41 12.40 -9.42
C PHE A 503 -13.05 10.95 -9.75
N ARG A 504 -13.17 10.49 -11.01
CA ARG A 504 -12.95 9.09 -11.38
C ARG A 504 -11.59 8.55 -10.95
N THR A 505 -10.50 9.27 -11.25
CA THR A 505 -9.14 8.88 -10.82
C THR A 505 -9.02 8.80 -9.30
N LEU A 506 -9.70 9.69 -8.56
CA LEU A 506 -9.74 9.63 -7.10
C LEU A 506 -10.45 8.37 -6.61
N TRP A 507 -11.57 7.99 -7.22
CA TRP A 507 -12.30 6.75 -6.92
C TRP A 507 -11.44 5.52 -7.16
N HIS A 508 -10.75 5.48 -8.30
CA HIS A 508 -9.82 4.41 -8.65
C HIS A 508 -8.69 4.28 -7.65
N TYR A 509 -8.05 5.40 -7.30
CA TYR A 509 -7.00 5.41 -6.30
C TYR A 509 -7.51 4.87 -4.97
N ARG A 510 -8.64 5.38 -4.45
CA ARG A 510 -9.20 4.94 -3.17
C ARG A 510 -9.53 3.45 -3.15
N ALA A 511 -10.09 2.92 -4.23
CA ALA A 511 -10.38 1.49 -4.35
C ALA A 511 -9.10 0.64 -4.37
N ARG A 512 -8.06 1.09 -5.09
CA ARG A 512 -6.77 0.40 -5.12
C ARG A 512 -6.03 0.46 -3.79
N SER A 513 -6.13 1.56 -3.06
CA SER A 513 -5.43 1.74 -1.77
C SER A 513 -5.89 0.80 -0.67
N ILE A 514 -6.95 0.00 -0.84
CA ILE A 514 -7.39 -1.01 0.14
C ILE A 514 -6.42 -2.19 0.14
N MET A 515 -5.21 -2.02 0.68
CA MET A 515 -4.21 -3.09 0.83
C MET A 515 -4.37 -3.84 2.14
N SER A 516 -4.57 -3.09 3.23
CA SER A 516 -4.98 -3.61 4.52
C SER A 516 -6.09 -2.71 5.07
N PRO A 517 -7.33 -3.19 5.21
CA PRO A 517 -8.45 -2.39 5.70
C PRO A 517 -8.17 -1.62 6.99
N VAL A 518 -7.32 -2.15 7.87
CA VAL A 518 -6.94 -1.54 9.14
C VAL A 518 -6.09 -0.27 8.97
N TYR A 519 -5.32 -0.18 7.88
CA TYR A 519 -4.29 0.86 7.75
C TYR A 519 -4.48 1.76 6.53
N SER A 520 -5.25 1.34 5.53
CA SER A 520 -5.07 1.90 4.19
C SER A 520 -6.19 2.80 3.68
N VAL A 521 -7.44 2.67 4.15
CA VAL A 521 -8.54 3.53 3.67
C VAL A 521 -9.57 3.80 4.76
N GLU A 522 -9.75 5.07 5.11
CA GLU A 522 -10.89 5.51 5.91
C GLU A 522 -12.17 5.54 5.04
N LEU A 523 -13.17 4.75 5.41
CA LEU A 523 -14.45 4.73 4.70
C LEU A 523 -15.29 5.97 5.02
N VAL A 524 -15.95 6.50 3.99
CA VAL A 524 -16.69 7.75 4.08
C VAL A 524 -18.19 7.45 4.16
N LYS A 525 -18.89 8.14 5.07
CA LYS A 525 -20.34 7.97 5.24
C LYS A 525 -21.08 8.46 4.00
N ALA A 526 -22.17 7.78 3.66
CA ALA A 526 -23.10 8.14 2.59
C ALA A 526 -23.44 9.65 2.51
N GLN A 527 -23.74 10.27 3.65
CA GLN A 527 -24.11 11.69 3.69
C GLN A 527 -22.97 12.63 3.31
N VAL A 528 -21.72 12.26 3.62
CA VAL A 528 -20.53 13.01 3.23
C VAL A 528 -20.35 12.90 1.72
N TRP A 529 -20.49 11.69 1.16
CA TRP A 529 -20.43 11.50 -0.30
C TRP A 529 -21.46 12.34 -1.05
N ARG A 530 -22.71 12.38 -0.58
CA ARG A 530 -23.76 13.25 -1.16
C ARG A 530 -23.36 14.72 -1.20
N SER A 531 -22.72 15.21 -0.14
CA SER A 531 -22.23 16.60 -0.10
C SER A 531 -21.09 16.83 -1.09
N VAL A 532 -20.17 15.87 -1.23
CA VAL A 532 -19.01 15.95 -2.13
C VAL A 532 -19.44 15.89 -3.61
N ILE A 533 -20.26 14.93 -4.01
CA ILE A 533 -20.71 14.82 -5.40
C ILE A 533 -21.69 15.94 -5.78
N GLY A 534 -22.42 16.50 -4.80
CA GLY A 534 -23.32 17.64 -4.98
C GLY A 534 -22.65 19.01 -4.98
N LEU A 535 -21.31 19.08 -4.89
CA LEU A 535 -20.56 20.34 -4.99
C LEU A 535 -20.90 21.04 -6.31
N ASP A 536 -21.05 22.36 -6.23
CA ASP A 536 -21.32 23.23 -7.37
C ASP A 536 -22.67 23.06 -8.09
N VAL A 537 -23.46 22.02 -7.78
CA VAL A 537 -24.76 21.79 -8.44
C VAL A 537 -25.92 22.44 -7.69
N LEU A 538 -25.82 22.47 -6.37
CA LEU A 538 -26.85 23.00 -5.48
C LEU A 538 -26.70 24.52 -5.34
N GLY A 539 -27.03 25.22 -6.42
CA GLY A 539 -27.44 26.63 -6.50
C GLY A 539 -26.89 27.55 -5.43
N PHE A 540 -25.63 27.92 -5.53
CA PHE A 540 -25.21 29.21 -5.03
C PHE A 540 -25.81 30.28 -5.95
N ARG A 541 -26.86 30.95 -5.48
CA ARG A 541 -26.95 32.38 -5.76
C ARG A 541 -25.77 32.98 -5.00
N THR A 542 -24.66 33.21 -5.68
CA THR A 542 -23.61 34.07 -5.15
C THR A 542 -24.32 35.35 -4.72
N ALA A 543 -24.22 35.73 -3.45
CA ALA A 543 -24.80 36.95 -2.89
C ALA A 543 -24.26 38.25 -3.54
N GLN A 544 -23.53 38.11 -4.64
CA GLN A 544 -22.91 39.15 -5.43
C GLN A 544 -23.81 39.68 -6.56
N ASP A 545 -24.96 39.04 -6.81
CA ASP A 545 -26.03 39.58 -7.67
C ASP A 545 -27.05 40.43 -6.89
N ASP A 546 -26.84 40.66 -5.59
CA ASP A 546 -27.57 41.70 -4.86
C ASP A 546 -27.00 43.06 -5.26
N SER A 547 -27.50 43.55 -6.40
CA SER A 547 -27.44 44.94 -6.78
C SER A 547 -27.85 45.81 -5.57
N PRO A 548 -27.07 46.83 -5.19
CA PRO A 548 -27.33 47.62 -4.00
C PRO A 548 -28.52 48.54 -4.26
N THR A 549 -29.75 48.02 -4.18
CA THR A 549 -30.94 48.85 -4.11
C THR A 549 -31.08 49.37 -2.69
N THR A 550 -30.63 50.60 -2.52
CA THR A 550 -30.98 51.58 -1.50
C THR A 550 -32.35 51.35 -0.85
N SER A 551 -32.37 50.83 0.38
CA SER A 551 -33.52 51.00 1.27
C SER A 551 -33.07 51.24 2.71
N THR A 552 -33.19 52.51 3.10
CA THR A 552 -33.60 53.07 4.39
C THR A 552 -33.53 52.17 5.63
N ALA A 553 -32.67 52.60 6.55
CA ALA A 553 -32.54 52.16 7.92
C ALA A 553 -33.86 52.25 8.71
N GLN A 554 -34.25 51.15 9.34
CA GLN A 554 -35.05 51.19 10.58
C GLN A 554 -34.51 50.16 11.57
N ASP A 555 -34.03 50.69 12.70
CA ASP A 555 -33.63 50.01 13.91
C ASP A 555 -34.71 49.04 14.42
N LYS A 556 -34.45 47.73 14.38
CA LYS A 556 -35.19 46.75 15.17
C LYS A 556 -34.24 45.90 16.01
N LYS A 557 -34.49 45.99 17.32
CA LYS A 557 -33.80 45.37 18.46
C LYS A 557 -33.59 43.85 18.28
N PRO A 558 -32.45 43.29 18.74
CA PRO A 558 -32.13 41.88 18.61
C PRO A 558 -32.82 41.06 19.71
N THR A 559 -33.87 40.31 19.34
CA THR A 559 -34.48 39.30 20.22
C THR A 559 -33.86 37.92 19.98
N THR A 560 -33.14 37.43 20.98
CA THR A 560 -32.92 36.01 21.34
C THR A 560 -32.69 35.00 20.21
N SER A 561 -31.44 34.95 19.74
CA SER A 561 -30.66 33.74 19.36
C SER A 561 -31.45 32.42 19.25
N LYS A 562 -32.17 32.22 18.14
CA LYS A 562 -32.55 30.88 17.68
C LYS A 562 -31.32 30.22 17.05
N ARG A 563 -30.98 29.02 17.52
CA ARG A 563 -29.95 28.11 16.96
C ARG A 563 -29.96 28.21 15.44
N HIS A 564 -29.01 28.95 14.87
CA HIS A 564 -28.74 28.91 13.44
C HIS A 564 -28.30 27.47 13.15
N GLY A 565 -29.14 26.73 12.42
CA GLY A 565 -28.71 25.45 11.87
C GLY A 565 -27.49 25.69 11.00
N GLN A 566 -26.49 24.80 11.09
CA GLN A 566 -25.34 24.81 10.19
C GLN A 566 -25.81 25.05 8.77
N SER A 567 -25.20 26.04 8.13
CA SER A 567 -25.55 26.39 6.76
C SER A 567 -25.30 25.18 5.85
N ALA A 568 -25.98 25.10 4.71
CA ALA A 568 -25.71 24.04 3.74
C ALA A 568 -24.24 24.04 3.30
N GLN A 569 -23.60 25.21 3.34
CA GLN A 569 -22.18 25.37 3.04
C GLN A 569 -21.29 24.76 4.14
N ASP A 570 -21.57 25.03 5.41
CA ASP A 570 -20.80 24.47 6.54
C ASP A 570 -20.76 22.93 6.48
N LYS A 571 -21.87 22.31 6.05
CA LYS A 571 -21.96 20.85 5.88
C LYS A 571 -21.13 20.33 4.71
N ARG A 572 -20.97 21.11 3.64
CA ARG A 572 -20.12 20.76 2.49
C ARG A 572 -18.66 20.95 2.84
N ASP A 573 -18.32 22.06 3.48
CA ASP A 573 -16.96 22.33 3.95
C ASP A 573 -16.52 21.25 4.95
N ALA A 574 -17.40 20.86 5.87
CA ALA A 574 -17.13 19.74 6.77
C ALA A 574 -17.01 18.38 6.05
N ALA A 575 -17.74 18.17 4.95
CA ALA A 575 -17.64 16.96 4.15
C ALA A 575 -16.35 16.91 3.32
N LEU A 576 -15.94 18.06 2.76
CA LEU A 576 -14.69 18.26 2.06
C LEU A 576 -13.50 18.10 3.01
N ASP A 577 -13.54 18.72 4.18
CA ASP A 577 -12.53 18.56 5.23
C ASP A 577 -12.43 17.10 5.69
N ALA A 578 -13.57 16.41 5.86
CA ALA A 578 -13.57 14.98 6.17
C ALA A 578 -12.94 14.16 5.04
N LEU A 579 -13.27 14.44 3.78
CA LEU A 579 -12.67 13.76 2.64
C LEU A 579 -11.17 14.06 2.55
N ASN A 580 -10.76 15.32 2.59
CA ASN A 580 -9.36 15.74 2.56
C ASN A 580 -8.55 15.07 3.68
N LYS A 581 -9.08 14.97 4.90
CA LYS A 581 -8.44 14.23 6.00
C LYS A 581 -8.22 12.76 5.67
N THR A 582 -9.21 12.10 5.07
CA THR A 582 -9.06 10.70 4.62
C THR A 582 -8.01 10.55 3.51
N MET A 583 -7.87 11.59 2.66
CA MET A 583 -6.91 11.64 1.56
C MET A 583 -5.49 11.96 2.04
N GLU A 584 -5.34 12.91 2.96
CA GLU A 584 -4.09 13.23 3.65
C GLU A 584 -3.58 12.01 4.44
N ALA A 585 -4.48 11.28 5.10
CA ALA A 585 -4.14 10.02 5.75
C ALA A 585 -3.59 8.98 4.77
N SER A 586 -4.00 9.07 3.50
CA SER A 586 -3.51 8.26 2.38
C SER A 586 -2.32 8.90 1.65
N GLY A 587 -1.74 9.99 2.18
CA GLY A 587 -0.58 10.68 1.57
C GLY A 587 -0.92 11.60 0.39
N ILE A 588 -2.20 11.82 0.09
CA ILE A 588 -2.62 12.74 -0.98
C ILE A 588 -2.96 14.09 -0.38
N GLN A 589 -2.16 15.09 -0.75
CA GLN A 589 -2.50 16.49 -0.53
C GLN A 589 -3.52 16.91 -1.57
N MET A 590 -4.81 16.80 -1.23
CA MET A 590 -5.90 17.37 -2.03
C MET A 590 -6.26 18.74 -1.49
N SER A 591 -6.37 19.73 -2.39
CA SER A 591 -7.09 20.97 -2.10
C SER A 591 -8.36 20.99 -2.95
N LEU A 592 -9.49 20.69 -2.32
CA LEU A 592 -10.82 20.89 -2.92
C LEU A 592 -11.33 22.27 -2.51
N GLU A 593 -11.02 23.31 -3.30
CA GLU A 593 -11.62 24.62 -3.11
C GLU A 593 -12.97 24.71 -3.85
N PRO A 594 -14.01 25.33 -3.25
CA PRO A 594 -15.26 25.60 -3.94
C PRO A 594 -15.01 26.36 -5.25
N GLY A 595 -15.47 25.81 -6.38
CA GLY A 595 -15.30 26.41 -7.72
C GLY A 595 -14.16 25.81 -8.55
N ASP A 596 -13.16 25.17 -7.95
CA ASP A 596 -12.12 24.47 -8.71
C ASP A 596 -12.66 23.21 -9.39
N VAL A 597 -13.70 22.61 -8.83
CA VAL A 597 -14.35 21.42 -9.42
C VAL A 597 -14.99 21.78 -10.76
N ARG A 598 -15.54 22.98 -10.90
CA ARG A 598 -16.10 23.46 -12.18
C ARG A 598 -15.04 23.67 -13.25
N LYS A 599 -13.83 24.06 -12.85
CA LYS A 599 -12.71 24.30 -13.78
C LYS A 599 -12.16 22.98 -14.33
N SER A 600 -12.26 21.89 -13.56
CA SER A 600 -11.90 20.55 -14.04
C SER A 600 -12.73 20.12 -15.25
N ARG A 601 -12.04 19.68 -16.29
CA ARG A 601 -12.65 18.98 -17.42
C ARG A 601 -13.20 17.64 -16.98
N ALA A 602 -14.46 17.37 -17.30
CA ALA A 602 -15.03 16.03 -17.17
C ALA A 602 -14.81 15.29 -18.49
N VAL A 603 -13.99 14.25 -18.49
CA VAL A 603 -13.72 13.42 -19.68
C VAL A 603 -14.10 11.99 -19.37
N TRP A 604 -15.02 11.44 -20.15
CA TRP A 604 -15.47 10.05 -20.04
C TRP A 604 -15.16 9.31 -21.34
N GLN A 605 -14.28 8.31 -21.28
CA GLN A 605 -13.85 7.52 -22.45
C GLN A 605 -13.38 8.40 -23.64
N GLY A 606 -12.60 9.45 -23.35
CA GLY A 606 -12.12 10.40 -24.35
C GLY A 606 -13.14 11.47 -24.78
N VAL A 607 -14.41 11.38 -24.37
CA VAL A 607 -15.45 12.37 -24.66
C VAL A 607 -15.50 13.42 -23.56
N THR A 608 -15.35 14.69 -23.93
CA THR A 608 -15.52 15.80 -22.97
C THR A 608 -17.01 16.02 -22.71
N ILE A 609 -17.40 16.03 -21.44
CA ILE A 609 -18.77 16.24 -20.97
C ILE A 609 -18.90 17.66 -20.45
N GLU A 610 -19.70 18.46 -21.13
CA GLU A 610 -19.97 19.84 -20.72
C GLU A 610 -20.91 19.89 -19.52
N TYR A 611 -20.65 20.85 -18.63
CA TYR A 611 -21.55 21.12 -17.51
C TYR A 611 -22.65 22.09 -17.96
N ASN A 612 -23.77 21.57 -18.44
CA ASN A 612 -24.86 22.38 -19.03
C ASN A 612 -26.22 22.17 -18.33
N THR A 613 -26.24 21.66 -17.09
CA THR A 613 -27.43 21.28 -16.31
C THR A 613 -28.29 20.15 -16.90
N THR A 614 -28.00 19.69 -18.12
CA THR A 614 -28.65 18.53 -18.73
C THR A 614 -27.87 17.26 -18.41
N LEU A 615 -28.58 16.14 -18.31
CA LEU A 615 -27.94 14.85 -18.10
C LEU A 615 -27.09 14.48 -19.32
N PRO A 616 -25.91 13.87 -19.11
CA PRO A 616 -25.20 13.17 -20.18
C PRO A 616 -26.08 12.12 -20.86
N SER A 617 -25.59 11.53 -21.96
CA SER A 617 -26.33 10.44 -22.60
C SER A 617 -26.63 9.32 -21.60
N ARG A 618 -27.77 8.65 -21.80
CA ARG A 618 -28.25 7.61 -20.89
C ARG A 618 -27.22 6.49 -20.70
N TYR A 619 -26.53 6.12 -21.78
CA TYR A 619 -25.40 5.20 -21.74
C TYR A 619 -24.32 5.68 -20.76
N ILE A 620 -23.82 6.92 -20.91
CA ILE A 620 -22.78 7.48 -20.02
C ILE A 620 -23.24 7.50 -18.57
N CYS A 621 -24.46 7.97 -18.30
CA CYS A 621 -25.03 7.96 -16.94
C CYS A 621 -25.02 6.55 -16.34
N ARG A 622 -25.50 5.55 -17.10
CA ARG A 622 -25.50 4.15 -16.66
C ARG A 622 -24.09 3.62 -16.46
N SER A 623 -23.15 3.91 -17.35
CA SER A 623 -21.76 3.44 -17.23
C SER A 623 -21.05 4.00 -16.00
N VAL A 624 -21.25 5.29 -15.70
CA VAL A 624 -20.71 5.93 -14.48
C VAL A 624 -21.30 5.28 -13.23
N LEU A 625 -22.62 5.10 -13.20
CA LEU A 625 -23.28 4.46 -12.06
C LEU A 625 -22.85 2.99 -11.91
N TRP A 626 -22.73 2.26 -13.00
CA TRP A 626 -22.20 0.89 -13.01
C TRP A 626 -20.80 0.83 -12.41
N GLU A 627 -19.88 1.70 -12.82
CA GLU A 627 -18.52 1.76 -12.27
C GLU A 627 -18.54 2.01 -10.75
N LEU A 628 -19.38 2.91 -10.25
CA LEU A 628 -19.52 3.17 -8.81
C LEU A 628 -20.07 1.95 -8.04
N TYR A 629 -21.01 1.21 -8.62
CA TYR A 629 -21.51 -0.05 -8.04
C TYR A 629 -20.40 -1.10 -8.00
N GLU A 630 -19.66 -1.26 -9.10
CA GLU A 630 -18.60 -2.25 -9.22
C GLU A 630 -17.43 -1.94 -8.27
N LEU A 631 -16.95 -0.69 -8.23
CA LEU A 631 -15.89 -0.27 -7.31
C LEU A 631 -16.27 -0.50 -5.84
N ASN A 632 -17.49 -0.15 -5.44
CA ASN A 632 -17.96 -0.40 -4.08
C ASN A 632 -18.11 -1.90 -3.82
N PHE A 633 -18.71 -2.69 -4.71
CA PHE A 633 -18.82 -4.14 -4.54
C PHE A 633 -17.46 -4.80 -4.34
N ARG A 634 -16.50 -4.55 -5.25
CA ARG A 634 -15.16 -5.15 -5.18
C ARG A 634 -14.44 -4.76 -3.89
N SER A 635 -14.51 -3.48 -3.52
CA SER A 635 -13.92 -2.97 -2.29
C SER A 635 -14.56 -3.56 -1.03
N GLU A 636 -15.89 -3.63 -0.99
CA GLU A 636 -16.67 -4.18 0.12
C GLU A 636 -16.43 -5.68 0.29
N PHE A 637 -16.24 -6.41 -0.80
CA PHE A 637 -15.86 -7.81 -0.75
C PHE A 637 -14.47 -8.01 -0.14
N LEU A 638 -13.48 -7.22 -0.55
CA LEU A 638 -12.14 -7.27 0.04
C LEU A 638 -12.15 -6.92 1.54
N LEU A 639 -12.96 -5.92 1.94
CA LEU A 639 -13.15 -5.57 3.34
C LEU A 639 -13.78 -6.72 4.13
N ALA A 640 -14.82 -7.35 3.58
CA ALA A 640 -15.47 -8.49 4.22
C ALA A 640 -14.52 -9.67 4.37
N ASP A 641 -13.77 -10.02 3.31
CA ASP A 641 -12.78 -11.11 3.35
C ASP A 641 -11.74 -10.86 4.43
N PHE A 642 -11.19 -9.65 4.54
CA PHE A 642 -10.21 -9.34 5.58
C PHE A 642 -10.72 -9.63 7.00
N PHE A 643 -11.96 -9.28 7.33
CA PHE A 643 -12.50 -9.49 8.68
C PHE A 643 -13.00 -10.91 8.93
N LEU A 644 -13.31 -11.66 7.88
CA LEU A 644 -13.90 -13.00 7.99
C LEU A 644 -12.88 -14.12 7.73
N TYR A 645 -11.77 -13.84 7.06
CA TYR A 645 -10.70 -14.78 6.78
C TYR A 645 -10.09 -15.35 8.07
N ASP A 646 -9.76 -16.64 8.04
CA ASP A 646 -9.14 -17.36 9.16
C ASP A 646 -7.66 -16.98 9.39
N TRP A 647 -7.42 -15.75 9.86
CA TRP A 647 -6.08 -15.27 10.19
C TRP A 647 -5.40 -16.10 11.28
N ASP A 648 -6.18 -16.69 12.20
CA ASP A 648 -5.63 -17.53 13.26
C ASP A 648 -5.06 -18.83 12.70
N ARG A 649 -5.75 -19.49 11.76
CA ARG A 649 -5.21 -20.65 11.03
C ARG A 649 -4.06 -20.26 10.10
N GLU A 650 -4.13 -19.08 9.49
CA GLU A 650 -3.05 -18.58 8.64
C GLU A 650 -1.74 -18.39 9.42
N ALA A 651 -1.82 -17.75 10.59
CA ALA A 651 -0.68 -17.50 11.48
C ALA A 651 -0.03 -18.78 12.03
N GLN A 652 -0.73 -19.92 11.98
CA GLN A 652 -0.19 -21.23 12.34
C GLN A 652 0.65 -21.88 11.24
N LYS A 653 0.58 -21.36 9.99
CA LYS A 653 1.39 -21.89 8.89
C LYS A 653 2.87 -21.50 9.08
N PRO A 654 3.81 -22.29 8.52
CA PRO A 654 5.21 -21.88 8.48
C PRO A 654 5.35 -20.53 7.76
N ALA A 655 6.25 -19.66 8.22
CA ALA A 655 6.48 -18.33 7.65
C ALA A 655 6.76 -18.30 6.13
N SER A 656 7.21 -19.41 5.53
CA SER A 656 7.38 -19.55 4.09
C SER A 656 6.05 -19.68 3.31
N LYS A 657 5.02 -20.22 3.96
CA LYS A 657 3.69 -20.51 3.41
C LYS A 657 2.62 -19.54 3.90
N GLU A 658 2.85 -18.84 5.01
CA GLU A 658 2.00 -17.75 5.46
C GLU A 658 1.77 -16.75 4.33
N ILE A 659 0.50 -16.36 4.16
CA ILE A 659 0.11 -15.26 3.30
C ILE A 659 -0.25 -14.04 4.14
N SER A 660 0.19 -12.87 3.71
CA SER A 660 -0.18 -11.61 4.35
C SER A 660 -1.52 -11.06 3.86
N PRO A 661 -2.11 -10.06 4.54
CA PRO A 661 -3.30 -9.36 4.05
C PRO A 661 -3.17 -8.82 2.62
N GLY A 662 -2.02 -8.25 2.28
CA GLY A 662 -1.72 -7.80 0.92
C GLY A 662 -1.69 -8.97 -0.06
N GLU A 663 -1.04 -10.09 0.31
CA GLU A 663 -1.02 -11.30 -0.53
C GLU A 663 -2.43 -11.86 -0.75
N ARG A 664 -3.23 -11.94 0.32
CA ARG A 664 -4.62 -12.41 0.27
C ARG A 664 -5.46 -11.55 -0.67
N ARG A 665 -5.40 -10.23 -0.55
CA ARG A 665 -6.11 -9.30 -1.44
C ARG A 665 -5.81 -9.58 -2.92
N LEU A 666 -4.53 -9.75 -3.23
CA LEU A 666 -4.11 -9.98 -4.61
C LEU A 666 -4.57 -11.35 -5.13
N LEU A 667 -4.55 -12.39 -4.28
CA LEU A 667 -5.12 -13.69 -4.63
C LEU A 667 -6.61 -13.59 -4.94
N LEU A 668 -7.37 -12.79 -4.18
CA LEU A 668 -8.79 -12.55 -4.47
C LEU A 668 -8.99 -11.87 -5.83
N CYS A 669 -8.18 -10.86 -6.13
CA CYS A 669 -8.24 -10.17 -7.43
C CYS A 669 -7.89 -11.10 -8.60
N GLU A 670 -7.00 -12.08 -8.37
CA GLU A 670 -6.64 -13.10 -9.35
C GLU A 670 -7.71 -14.19 -9.50
N TRP A 671 -8.32 -14.65 -8.40
CA TRP A 671 -9.39 -15.64 -8.44
C TRP A 671 -10.64 -15.11 -9.14
N MET A 672 -10.95 -13.83 -8.94
CA MET A 672 -12.02 -13.15 -9.64
C MET A 672 -11.58 -12.84 -11.07
N GLU A 673 -11.60 -13.83 -11.97
CA GLU A 673 -11.02 -13.73 -13.33
C GLU A 673 -11.48 -12.47 -14.08
N TYR A 674 -12.75 -12.09 -13.95
CA TYR A 674 -13.31 -10.90 -14.63
C TYR A 674 -12.84 -9.55 -14.04
N TRP A 675 -12.12 -9.57 -12.93
CA TRP A 675 -11.45 -8.40 -12.36
C TRP A 675 -10.10 -8.12 -13.02
N ASP A 676 -9.56 -9.07 -13.79
CA ASP A 676 -8.25 -9.00 -14.42
C ASP A 676 -7.10 -8.64 -13.46
N GLY A 677 -7.21 -9.09 -12.21
CA GLY A 677 -6.22 -8.83 -11.16
C GLY A 677 -6.24 -7.40 -10.60
N ASP A 678 -7.25 -6.58 -10.88
CA ASP A 678 -7.41 -5.24 -10.30
C ASP A 678 -8.81 -4.99 -9.71
N VAL A 679 -8.88 -4.18 -8.66
CA VAL A 679 -10.14 -3.75 -8.02
C VAL A 679 -10.86 -2.72 -8.90
N VAL A 680 -10.14 -2.04 -9.78
CA VAL A 680 -10.72 -1.07 -10.70
C VAL A 680 -11.05 -1.77 -12.03
N PRO A 681 -12.28 -1.62 -12.55
CA PRO A 681 -12.64 -2.15 -13.86
C PRO A 681 -11.78 -1.52 -14.98
N GLU A 682 -11.36 -2.33 -15.95
CA GLU A 682 -10.62 -1.82 -17.10
C GLU A 682 -11.48 -0.94 -18.02
N ASP A 683 -10.84 0.02 -18.70
CA ASP A 683 -11.48 0.85 -19.71
C ASP A 683 -11.97 0.05 -20.94
N SER A 684 -11.45 -1.17 -21.13
CA SER A 684 -11.85 -2.11 -22.19
C SER A 684 -13.27 -2.67 -21.98
N LEU A 685 -13.78 -2.68 -20.75
CA LEU A 685 -15.10 -3.24 -20.41
C LEU A 685 -16.26 -2.35 -20.86
N TYR A 686 -16.01 -1.08 -21.14
CA TYR A 686 -17.07 -0.14 -21.46
C TYR A 686 -17.58 -0.29 -22.89
N GLY A 687 -18.77 -0.86 -23.02
CA GLY A 687 -19.39 -1.19 -24.31
C GLY A 687 -19.06 -2.60 -24.79
N ALA A 688 -18.30 -3.36 -23.99
CA ALA A 688 -18.12 -4.79 -24.19
C ALA A 688 -19.37 -5.57 -23.74
N GLU A 689 -19.42 -6.85 -24.11
CA GLU A 689 -20.42 -7.78 -23.58
C GLU A 689 -20.28 -7.90 -22.05
N PRO A 690 -21.39 -7.97 -21.29
CA PRO A 690 -21.32 -8.16 -19.85
C PRO A 690 -20.45 -9.38 -19.46
N THR A 691 -19.62 -9.23 -18.44
CA THR A 691 -18.72 -10.30 -17.95
C THR A 691 -19.04 -10.69 -16.50
N GLY A 692 -18.42 -11.76 -16.02
CA GLY A 692 -18.51 -12.19 -14.63
C GLY A 692 -19.94 -12.56 -14.24
N PHE A 693 -20.43 -12.04 -13.12
CA PHE A 693 -21.80 -12.29 -12.62
C PHE A 693 -22.90 -11.78 -13.56
N ALA A 694 -22.59 -10.82 -14.43
CA ALA A 694 -23.54 -10.27 -15.40
C ALA A 694 -23.46 -10.96 -16.77
N SER A 695 -22.55 -11.93 -16.94
CA SER A 695 -22.33 -12.59 -18.23
C SER A 695 -23.60 -13.29 -18.73
N PRO A 696 -23.96 -13.12 -20.02
CA PRO A 696 -25.02 -13.90 -20.63
C PRO A 696 -24.62 -15.37 -20.85
N HIS A 697 -23.31 -15.66 -20.84
CA HIS A 697 -22.80 -17.03 -20.91
C HIS A 697 -22.80 -17.70 -19.54
N ARG A 698 -23.58 -18.78 -19.41
CA ARG A 698 -23.72 -19.59 -18.18
C ARG A 698 -22.38 -19.98 -17.57
N ALA A 699 -21.48 -20.52 -18.38
CA ALA A 699 -20.17 -20.98 -17.91
C ALA A 699 -19.33 -19.85 -17.27
N SER A 700 -19.49 -18.61 -17.73
CA SER A 700 -18.74 -17.47 -17.19
C SER A 700 -19.32 -16.96 -15.88
N HIS A 701 -20.65 -16.84 -15.75
CA HIS A 701 -21.24 -16.47 -14.45
C HIS A 701 -21.00 -17.55 -13.39
N ALA A 702 -21.08 -18.83 -13.76
CA ALA A 702 -20.94 -19.94 -12.82
C ALA A 702 -19.50 -20.00 -12.28
N ARG A 703 -18.52 -19.73 -13.15
CA ARG A 703 -17.11 -19.59 -12.76
C ARG A 703 -16.89 -18.38 -11.84
N ALA A 704 -17.52 -17.24 -12.13
CA ALA A 704 -17.44 -16.08 -11.25
C ALA A 704 -18.03 -16.37 -9.86
N THR A 705 -19.17 -17.06 -9.79
CA THR A 705 -19.80 -17.53 -8.54
C THR A 705 -18.91 -18.54 -7.80
N LEU A 706 -18.28 -19.46 -8.51
CA LEU A 706 -17.34 -20.41 -7.91
C LEU A 706 -16.12 -19.70 -7.31
N SER A 707 -15.51 -18.75 -8.03
CA SER A 707 -14.40 -17.94 -7.52
C SER A 707 -14.80 -17.16 -6.28
N PHE A 708 -16.02 -16.64 -6.26
CA PHE A 708 -16.60 -15.94 -5.12
C PHE A 708 -16.78 -16.87 -3.91
N LEU A 709 -17.33 -18.06 -4.12
CA LEU A 709 -17.47 -19.09 -3.08
C LEU A 709 -16.11 -19.56 -2.55
N ARG A 710 -15.13 -19.77 -3.44
CA ARG A 710 -13.76 -20.17 -3.09
C ARG A 710 -13.06 -19.16 -2.18
N ALA A 711 -13.33 -17.87 -2.37
CA ALA A 711 -12.84 -16.86 -1.45
C ALA A 711 -13.50 -17.00 -0.07
N MET A 712 -14.83 -17.20 -0.04
CA MET A 712 -15.60 -17.34 1.19
C MET A 712 -15.36 -18.67 1.95
N SER A 713 -14.89 -19.74 1.31
CA SER A 713 -14.64 -21.04 1.96
C SER A 713 -13.61 -20.98 3.10
N SER A 714 -12.73 -19.98 3.04
CA SER A 714 -11.74 -19.71 4.09
C SER A 714 -12.24 -18.74 5.18
N TRP A 715 -13.52 -18.37 5.15
CA TRP A 715 -14.14 -17.51 6.16
C TRP A 715 -14.54 -18.31 7.41
N THR A 716 -14.54 -17.63 8.55
CA THR A 716 -14.86 -18.21 9.87
C THR A 716 -15.98 -17.47 10.58
N GLY A 717 -16.49 -18.05 11.67
CA GLY A 717 -17.50 -17.42 12.51
C GLY A 717 -18.77 -17.08 11.74
N ILE A 718 -19.15 -15.80 11.72
CA ILE A 718 -20.38 -15.35 11.03
C ILE A 718 -20.30 -15.47 9.50
N GLY A 719 -19.09 -15.62 8.95
CA GLY A 719 -18.84 -15.78 7.52
C GLY A 719 -18.68 -17.23 7.06
N GLN A 720 -18.69 -18.19 7.99
CA GLN A 720 -18.50 -19.61 7.67
C GLN A 720 -19.55 -20.08 6.65
N VAL A 721 -19.06 -20.67 5.55
CA VAL A 721 -19.91 -21.19 4.47
C VAL A 721 -20.79 -22.33 4.99
N PRO A 722 -22.10 -22.34 4.69
CA PRO A 722 -22.99 -23.44 5.08
C PRO A 722 -22.54 -24.79 4.51
N GLU A 723 -22.70 -25.85 5.31
CA GLU A 723 -22.48 -27.23 4.84
C GLU A 723 -23.33 -27.53 3.60
N GLY A 724 -22.74 -28.22 2.62
CA GLY A 724 -23.39 -28.57 1.36
C GLY A 724 -23.28 -27.53 0.24
N LEU A 725 -22.95 -26.26 0.52
CA LEU A 725 -22.84 -25.24 -0.53
C LEU A 725 -21.62 -25.47 -1.44
N GLU A 726 -20.52 -25.99 -0.88
CA GLU A 726 -19.32 -26.39 -1.63
C GLU A 726 -19.51 -27.72 -2.39
N ASP A 727 -20.28 -28.64 -1.81
CA ASP A 727 -20.63 -29.91 -2.47
C ASP A 727 -21.50 -29.65 -3.70
N GLU A 728 -22.46 -28.71 -3.59
CA GLU A 728 -23.28 -28.25 -4.70
C GLU A 728 -22.46 -27.58 -5.79
N ALA A 729 -21.46 -26.77 -5.42
CA ALA A 729 -20.53 -26.17 -6.39
C ALA A 729 -19.76 -27.25 -7.15
N THR A 730 -19.24 -28.26 -6.44
CA THR A 730 -18.54 -29.40 -7.04
C THR A 730 -19.46 -30.18 -7.99
N ARG A 731 -20.74 -30.34 -7.63
CA ARG A 731 -21.74 -30.97 -8.51
C ARG A 731 -21.97 -30.16 -9.78
N ILE A 732 -22.16 -28.85 -9.67
CA ILE A 732 -22.37 -27.96 -10.82
C ILE A 732 -21.15 -27.96 -11.75
N GLU A 733 -19.93 -27.94 -11.19
CA GLU A 733 -18.71 -28.07 -11.97
C GLU A 733 -18.62 -29.42 -12.69
N ALA A 734 -18.98 -30.52 -12.02
CA ALA A 734 -18.96 -31.86 -12.58
C ALA A 734 -19.99 -32.06 -13.70
N GLU A 735 -21.18 -31.49 -13.55
CA GLU A 735 -22.23 -31.52 -14.57
C GLU A 735 -21.88 -30.63 -15.77
N GLY A 736 -21.13 -29.54 -15.55
CA GLY A 736 -20.62 -28.66 -16.60
C GLY A 736 -21.74 -28.14 -17.51
N GLN A 737 -21.76 -28.57 -18.77
CA GLN A 737 -22.80 -28.18 -19.73
C GLN A 737 -24.17 -28.82 -19.46
N GLN A 738 -24.22 -29.90 -18.67
CA GLN A 738 -25.46 -30.63 -18.36
C GLN A 738 -26.29 -29.97 -17.25
N ALA A 739 -25.67 -29.11 -16.43
CA ALA A 739 -26.37 -28.39 -15.37
C ALA A 739 -27.44 -27.45 -15.96
N THR A 740 -28.67 -27.55 -15.48
CA THR A 740 -29.78 -26.71 -15.95
C THR A 740 -29.65 -25.26 -15.45
N ASP A 741 -30.21 -24.28 -16.17
CA ASP A 741 -30.21 -22.87 -15.71
C ASP A 741 -30.83 -22.73 -14.32
N ALA A 742 -31.90 -23.47 -14.04
CA ALA A 742 -32.58 -23.42 -12.75
C ALA A 742 -31.70 -23.93 -11.59
N MET A 743 -30.86 -24.96 -11.85
CA MET A 743 -29.93 -25.48 -10.84
C MET A 743 -28.82 -24.48 -10.55
N VAL A 744 -28.21 -23.92 -11.61
CA VAL A 744 -27.17 -22.91 -11.47
C VAL A 744 -27.73 -21.68 -10.77
N ASP A 745 -28.86 -21.13 -11.23
CA ASP A 745 -29.54 -19.98 -10.62
C ASP A 745 -29.83 -20.18 -9.13
N ALA A 746 -30.31 -21.37 -8.73
CA ALA A 746 -30.65 -21.67 -7.34
C ALA A 746 -29.41 -21.73 -6.45
N TRP A 747 -28.34 -22.34 -6.94
CA TRP A 747 -27.05 -22.37 -6.24
C TRP A 747 -26.43 -20.98 -6.15
N GLU A 748 -26.38 -20.23 -7.25
CA GLU A 748 -25.87 -18.87 -7.26
C GLU A 748 -26.65 -17.98 -6.28
N GLU A 749 -27.98 -18.11 -6.26
CA GLU A 749 -28.81 -17.41 -5.29
C GLU A 749 -28.41 -17.75 -3.85
N ALA A 750 -28.18 -19.02 -3.53
CA ALA A 750 -27.74 -19.44 -2.20
C ALA A 750 -26.38 -18.86 -1.82
N VAL A 751 -25.41 -18.83 -2.75
CA VAL A 751 -24.10 -18.21 -2.55
C VAL A 751 -24.23 -16.70 -2.25
N TRP A 752 -25.05 -15.99 -3.03
CA TRP A 752 -25.30 -14.56 -2.80
C TRP A 752 -26.07 -14.30 -1.50
N GLN A 753 -27.03 -15.15 -1.14
CA GLN A 753 -27.74 -15.04 0.14
C GLN A 753 -26.75 -15.17 1.31
N HIS A 754 -25.81 -16.12 1.24
CA HIS A 754 -24.76 -16.27 2.25
C HIS A 754 -23.91 -14.99 2.38
N TYR A 755 -23.37 -14.50 1.26
CA TYR A 755 -22.57 -13.27 1.25
C TYR A 755 -23.32 -12.08 1.84
N ILE A 756 -24.55 -11.82 1.38
CA ILE A 756 -25.36 -10.68 1.82
C ILE A 756 -25.64 -10.78 3.33
N LYS A 757 -25.95 -11.98 3.86
CA LYS A 757 -26.16 -12.20 5.30
C LYS A 757 -24.88 -11.96 6.10
N ALA A 758 -23.76 -12.53 5.67
CA ALA A 758 -22.47 -12.38 6.34
C ALA A 758 -22.06 -10.89 6.38
N TYR A 759 -22.13 -10.21 5.24
CA TYR A 759 -21.86 -8.78 5.13
C TYR A 759 -22.79 -7.94 6.00
N PHE A 760 -24.10 -8.21 5.98
CA PHE A 760 -25.06 -7.47 6.79
C PHE A 760 -24.79 -7.63 8.30
N LYS A 761 -24.48 -8.85 8.76
CA LYS A 761 -24.09 -9.11 10.16
C LYS A 761 -22.79 -8.39 10.52
N LEU A 762 -21.86 -8.29 9.56
CA LEU A 762 -20.57 -7.64 9.76
C LEU A 762 -20.70 -6.12 9.86
N PHE A 763 -21.27 -5.47 8.83
CA PHE A 763 -21.26 -4.01 8.71
C PHE A 763 -22.58 -3.31 9.04
N GLY A 764 -23.64 -4.06 9.32
CA GLY A 764 -24.94 -3.52 9.71
C GLY A 764 -25.72 -2.81 8.59
N ARG A 765 -25.35 -3.07 7.34
CA ARG A 765 -26.04 -2.62 6.13
C ARG A 765 -25.91 -3.68 5.03
N PRO A 766 -26.82 -3.74 4.04
CA PRO A 766 -26.61 -4.59 2.89
C PRO A 766 -25.35 -4.17 2.12
N PRO A 767 -24.66 -5.11 1.46
CA PRO A 767 -23.56 -4.79 0.56
C PRO A 767 -24.07 -4.08 -0.69
N THR A 768 -23.19 -3.33 -1.34
CA THR A 768 -23.37 -2.94 -2.73
C THR A 768 -23.19 -4.17 -3.61
N VAL A 769 -24.17 -4.44 -4.47
CA VAL A 769 -24.18 -5.60 -5.38
C VAL A 769 -23.82 -5.19 -6.80
N PRO A 770 -23.12 -6.04 -7.57
CA PRO A 770 -22.77 -5.73 -8.95
C PRO A 770 -24.02 -5.59 -9.82
N ARG A 771 -23.89 -4.85 -10.93
CA ARG A 771 -24.97 -4.62 -11.90
C ARG A 771 -24.52 -4.98 -13.31
N ILE A 772 -25.49 -5.12 -14.22
CA ILE A 772 -25.23 -5.41 -15.63
C ILE A 772 -24.69 -4.14 -16.30
N MET A 773 -23.54 -4.25 -16.97
CA MET A 773 -22.96 -3.16 -17.75
C MET A 773 -23.93 -2.77 -18.88
N PRO A 774 -24.33 -1.49 -19.04
CA PRO A 774 -25.16 -1.08 -20.18
C PRO A 774 -24.49 -1.40 -21.51
N ALA A 775 -25.25 -1.97 -22.44
CA ALA A 775 -24.87 -2.06 -23.84
C ALA A 775 -24.76 -0.64 -24.43
N ARG A 776 -23.83 -0.46 -25.39
CA ARG A 776 -23.75 0.79 -26.16
C ARG A 776 -24.97 0.89 -27.06
N ASP A 777 -25.72 1.98 -26.92
CA ASP A 777 -26.91 2.28 -27.74
C ASP A 777 -26.59 2.32 -29.24
#